data_AF-A0A0F4NLE5-F1
#
_entry.id   AF-A0A0F4NLE5-F1
#
_cell.length_a   1.000
_cell.length_b   1.000
_cell.length_c   1.000
_cell.angle_alpha   90.00
_cell.angle_beta   90.00
_cell.angle_gamma   90.00
#
_symmetry.space_group_name_H-M   'P 1'
#
loop_
_entity.id
_entity.type
_entity.pdbx_description
1 polymer ?
#
loop_
_entity_poly.entity_id
_entity_poly.type
_entity_poly.pdbx_seq_one_letter_code
_entity_poly.pdbx_strand_id
1 'polypeptide(L)'
;MTELLQSLSTQNEFVARHNGPNKSDQQKMLDAINAISLDALIEETVPAQIRLEKPMTLAEAKSEADMLLAMKEFANQNQVKRTFIGQGYYNTFTPNVILRNVLENPGWYTAYTPYQPEISQGRLESLLNFQQMVMDLTAMDIANASLLDEATAAAEAMTLCKRAGKSKSNVFFVADDVHPQTLEVVKTRAKYIGFEVQVGSLESLPEQDVFGALVQYPGTTGEVRDLTEIIAKAQANKTLVTVATDLLASALLKPAGEMGADVVIGSAQRFGVPMGYGGPHAAFMATRDKHKRTMPGRIIGVSIDTNGNKALRMAMQTREQHIRREKATSNICTAQALLANMASFYAVYHGAEGLRTIARRTHHMTAILAAGLTKSGFELAHNSFFDTITINSGEQTDALYAKAAAADLNLRKLNGKLGISFDETTTTADVEALFAVFGIKEDIAALSTEIASNEFAAIPEALRRTSKYLTHPVFNTHHSETQMMRYLKQLENKDFSLTHGMIPLGSCTMKLNAAAEMIPVTWPEFGSIHPFAPADQAAGYAALAKDLKEKLCEITGYDAFSLQPNSGASGEYAGLIAIQRYHESRGEGHRNVCLIPSSAHGTNPATASMVSMKVVVVKCDNEGNIDISDLADKIEKHKENLSSIMITYPSTHGVYEEQVKEVCEMVHAAGGQVYLDGANMNAQVGLTSPGFIGSDVSHLNLHKTFCIPHGGGGPGMGPIGVKSHLAPFLPGHIENGVEGDDYAVSAADLGSASILPISWAYIAMMGEAGLTDATKVAILNANYVMERLRPHYPVLYRGTNGRVAHECIIDIRPLKEETGISEEDIAKRLMDYGFHAPTMSFPVAGTLMVEPTESEDLEELDRFCEAMIAIREEMTKVKNGEWPLENNPLVNAPHTQVDLSKDEWDRPYSRELGCFPSPATKSWKYWPTVNRVDNVYGDRNLICSCPSIDNYED
;
A
#
# COMPACT_ATOMS: atom_id res chain seq x y z
N MET A 1 32.29 28.49 -14.56
CA MET A 1 32.82 27.93 -13.30
C MET A 1 34.26 27.46 -13.57
N THR A 2 35.21 27.58 -12.65
CA THR A 2 36.59 27.06 -12.88
C THR A 2 36.60 25.53 -12.78
N GLU A 3 37.56 24.84 -13.39
CA GLU A 3 37.71 23.37 -13.27
C GLU A 3 37.78 22.92 -11.80
N LEU A 4 38.47 23.69 -10.94
CA LEU A 4 38.54 23.40 -9.51
C LEU A 4 37.17 23.49 -8.83
N LEU A 5 36.38 24.53 -9.10
CA LEU A 5 35.03 24.67 -8.53
C LEU A 5 34.09 23.58 -9.02
N GLN A 6 34.23 23.14 -10.27
CA GLN A 6 33.44 22.02 -10.80
C GLN A 6 33.82 20.70 -10.12
N SER A 7 35.12 20.45 -9.87
CA SER A 7 35.58 19.24 -9.18
C SER A 7 35.22 19.19 -7.69
N LEU A 8 34.90 20.34 -7.08
CA LEU A 8 34.48 20.48 -5.69
C LEU A 8 32.96 20.66 -5.53
N SER A 9 32.21 20.53 -6.63
CA SER A 9 30.75 20.70 -6.62
C SER A 9 30.07 19.53 -5.88
N THR A 10 29.11 19.86 -5.01
CA THR A 10 28.25 18.88 -4.33
C THR A 10 27.01 18.49 -5.15
N GLN A 11 26.88 19.01 -6.37
CA GLN A 11 25.68 18.89 -7.18
C GLN A 11 25.25 17.44 -7.47
N ASN A 12 26.23 16.53 -7.64
CA ASN A 12 25.98 15.11 -7.92
C ASN A 12 26.33 14.20 -6.72
N GLU A 13 26.45 14.75 -5.52
CA GLU A 13 26.87 13.97 -4.35
C GLU A 13 25.89 12.83 -4.05
N PHE A 14 24.59 13.06 -4.25
CA PHE A 14 23.54 12.10 -3.97
C PHE A 14 23.63 10.85 -4.86
N VAL A 15 24.03 10.99 -6.13
CA VAL A 15 24.20 9.85 -7.06
C VAL A 15 25.19 8.82 -6.50
N ALA A 16 26.28 9.28 -5.89
CA ALA A 16 27.28 8.42 -5.27
C ALA A 16 26.88 7.88 -3.88
N ARG A 17 25.80 8.41 -3.28
CA ARG A 17 25.17 7.85 -2.07
C ARG A 17 24.09 6.83 -2.41
N HIS A 18 23.38 7.05 -3.50
CA HIS A 18 22.28 6.21 -3.97
C HIS A 18 22.77 4.94 -4.67
N ASN A 19 23.79 5.05 -5.53
CA ASN A 19 24.39 3.92 -6.23
C ASN A 19 25.48 3.29 -5.35
N GLY A 20 25.31 2.03 -4.96
CA GLY A 20 26.22 1.32 -4.06
C GLY A 20 27.62 1.10 -4.66
N PRO A 21 27.75 0.51 -5.86
CA PRO A 21 29.04 0.26 -6.46
C PRO A 21 29.70 1.55 -6.95
N ASN A 22 30.85 1.89 -6.39
CA ASN A 22 31.68 2.98 -6.90
C ASN A 22 32.29 2.62 -8.27
N LYS A 23 32.92 3.59 -8.95
CA LYS A 23 33.48 3.37 -10.30
C LYS A 23 34.54 2.25 -10.38
N SER A 24 35.31 2.01 -9.32
CA SER A 24 36.27 0.88 -9.32
C SER A 24 35.57 -0.46 -9.21
N ASP A 25 34.50 -0.55 -8.42
CA ASP A 25 33.71 -1.77 -8.28
C ASP A 25 32.92 -2.05 -9.56
N GLN A 26 32.33 -1.02 -10.17
CA GLN A 26 31.70 -1.13 -11.49
C GLN A 26 32.68 -1.72 -12.52
N GLN A 27 33.94 -1.28 -12.55
CA GLN A 27 34.94 -1.85 -13.47
C GLN A 27 35.21 -3.34 -13.19
N LYS A 28 35.38 -3.75 -11.92
CA LYS A 28 35.58 -5.17 -11.57
C LYS A 28 34.39 -6.02 -12.01
N MET A 29 33.18 -5.52 -11.82
CA MET A 29 31.94 -6.20 -12.20
C MET A 29 31.83 -6.33 -13.71
N LEU A 30 32.15 -5.26 -14.46
CA LEU A 30 32.21 -5.25 -15.91
C LEU A 30 33.22 -6.29 -16.43
N ASP A 31 34.41 -6.34 -15.85
CA ASP A 31 35.44 -7.33 -16.20
C ASP A 31 34.93 -8.76 -15.94
N ALA A 32 34.25 -9.00 -14.80
CA ALA A 32 33.70 -10.30 -14.44
C ALA A 32 32.60 -10.78 -15.40
N ILE A 33 31.82 -9.87 -15.97
CA ILE A 33 30.78 -10.19 -16.95
C ILE A 33 31.24 -10.05 -18.40
N ASN A 34 32.53 -9.81 -18.64
CA ASN A 34 33.15 -9.59 -19.94
C ASN A 34 32.53 -8.42 -20.75
N ALA A 35 32.17 -7.32 -20.08
CA ALA A 35 31.72 -6.09 -20.73
C ALA A 35 32.81 -5.01 -20.62
N ILE A 36 33.04 -4.23 -21.69
CA ILE A 36 34.13 -3.24 -21.73
C ILE A 36 33.75 -1.89 -21.08
N SER A 37 32.46 -1.62 -20.92
CA SER A 37 31.91 -0.41 -20.29
C SER A 37 30.43 -0.62 -19.94
N LEU A 38 29.87 0.26 -19.10
CA LEU A 38 28.43 0.31 -18.84
C LEU A 38 27.64 0.51 -20.13
N ASP A 39 28.09 1.41 -21.00
CA ASP A 39 27.40 1.67 -22.27
C ASP A 39 27.37 0.42 -23.15
N ALA A 40 28.50 -0.30 -23.28
CA ALA A 40 28.58 -1.56 -24.02
C ALA A 40 27.62 -2.62 -23.46
N LEU A 41 27.53 -2.74 -22.12
CA LEU A 41 26.56 -3.61 -21.48
C LEU A 41 25.12 -3.23 -21.87
N ILE A 42 24.79 -1.93 -21.90
CA ILE A 42 23.46 -1.48 -22.33
C ILE A 42 23.22 -1.80 -23.81
N GLU A 43 24.21 -1.63 -24.69
CA GLU A 43 24.06 -1.99 -26.12
C GLU A 43 23.81 -3.48 -26.32
N GLU A 44 24.41 -4.33 -25.49
CA GLU A 44 24.20 -5.78 -25.49
C GLU A 44 22.85 -6.18 -24.89
N THR A 45 22.25 -5.35 -24.04
CA THR A 45 21.09 -5.72 -23.21
C THR A 45 19.78 -5.10 -23.68
N VAL A 46 19.78 -3.80 -24.02
CA VAL A 46 18.57 -3.05 -24.40
C VAL A 46 18.45 -2.99 -25.92
N PRO A 47 17.35 -3.49 -26.52
CA PRO A 47 17.16 -3.49 -27.97
C PRO A 47 17.38 -2.13 -28.61
N ALA A 48 18.18 -2.08 -29.68
CA ALA A 48 18.60 -0.82 -30.30
C ALA A 48 17.43 0.08 -30.72
N GLN A 49 16.33 -0.53 -31.16
CA GLN A 49 15.14 0.14 -31.68
C GLN A 49 14.25 0.82 -30.63
N ILE A 50 14.50 0.58 -29.34
CA ILE A 50 13.77 1.23 -28.25
C ILE A 50 14.65 2.14 -27.39
N ARG A 51 15.97 2.18 -27.63
CA ARG A 51 16.86 3.08 -26.91
C ARG A 51 16.51 4.54 -27.26
N LEU A 52 16.47 5.41 -26.26
CA LEU A 52 16.26 6.84 -26.47
C LEU A 52 17.41 7.39 -27.34
N GLU A 53 17.06 8.12 -28.40
CA GLU A 53 18.04 8.76 -29.28
C GLU A 53 18.72 9.97 -28.63
N LYS A 54 18.07 10.55 -27.60
CA LYS A 54 18.54 11.72 -26.87
C LYS A 54 18.30 11.51 -25.37
N PRO A 55 19.16 12.06 -24.50
CA PRO A 55 18.91 12.11 -23.06
C PRO A 55 17.58 12.79 -22.72
N MET A 56 17.03 12.47 -21.55
CA MET A 56 15.85 13.14 -21.02
C MET A 56 16.13 14.63 -20.75
N THR A 57 15.11 15.46 -20.84
CA THR A 57 15.18 16.90 -20.54
C THR A 57 14.70 17.17 -19.13
N LEU A 58 15.56 16.92 -18.14
CA LEU A 58 15.30 17.25 -16.73
C LEU A 58 16.16 18.41 -16.25
N ALA A 59 15.76 19.04 -15.14
CA ALA A 59 16.61 20.00 -14.45
C ALA A 59 17.91 19.34 -13.99
N GLU A 60 18.97 20.14 -13.84
CA GLU A 60 20.22 19.65 -13.26
C GLU A 60 19.98 19.10 -11.84
N ALA A 61 20.76 18.08 -11.49
CA ALA A 61 20.74 17.46 -10.17
C ALA A 61 20.95 18.50 -9.06
N LYS A 62 20.36 18.25 -7.89
CA LYS A 62 20.51 19.04 -6.68
C LYS A 62 21.33 18.27 -5.64
N SER A 63 22.08 18.99 -4.83
CA SER A 63 22.60 18.45 -3.57
C SER A 63 21.44 18.12 -2.61
N GLU A 64 21.70 17.30 -1.59
CA GLU A 64 20.67 17.00 -0.58
C GLU A 64 20.17 18.28 0.12
N ALA A 65 21.09 19.22 0.37
CA ALA A 65 20.78 20.51 0.98
C ALA A 65 19.90 21.39 0.06
N ASP A 66 20.25 21.49 -1.22
CA ASP A 66 19.49 22.30 -2.18
C ASP A 66 18.12 21.70 -2.48
N MET A 67 18.00 20.36 -2.45
CA MET A 67 16.70 19.69 -2.55
C MET A 67 15.80 20.07 -1.37
N LEU A 68 16.30 20.03 -0.13
CA LEU A 68 15.50 20.40 1.04
C LEU A 68 15.07 21.87 1.03
N LEU A 69 15.95 22.78 0.55
CA LEU A 69 15.60 24.19 0.35
C LEU A 69 14.46 24.34 -0.68
N ALA A 70 14.59 23.70 -1.84
CA ALA A 70 13.55 23.72 -2.87
C ALA A 70 12.23 23.08 -2.40
N MET A 71 12.31 21.98 -1.65
CA MET A 71 11.12 21.36 -1.04
C MET A 71 10.45 22.31 -0.06
N LYS A 72 11.22 23.08 0.72
CA LYS A 72 10.67 24.07 1.66
C LYS A 72 9.97 25.22 0.93
N GLU A 73 10.35 25.55 -0.31
CA GLU A 73 9.62 26.52 -1.14
C GLU A 73 8.19 26.05 -1.47
N PHE A 74 7.99 24.76 -1.76
CA PHE A 74 6.63 24.20 -1.90
C PHE A 74 5.91 24.21 -0.56
N ALA A 75 6.55 23.71 0.51
CA ALA A 75 5.96 23.64 1.84
C ALA A 75 5.44 25.01 2.33
N ASN A 76 6.22 26.08 2.13
CA ASN A 76 5.87 27.44 2.57
C ASN A 76 4.68 28.05 1.81
N GLN A 77 4.25 27.46 0.69
CA GLN A 77 3.04 27.87 -0.04
C GLN A 77 1.77 27.21 0.51
N ASN A 78 1.90 26.14 1.29
CA ASN A 78 0.77 25.54 2.00
C ASN A 78 0.45 26.33 3.27
N GLN A 79 -0.83 26.40 3.61
CA GLN A 79 -1.33 27.09 4.77
C GLN A 79 -1.96 26.10 5.74
N VAL A 80 -1.27 25.80 6.83
CA VAL A 80 -1.81 24.95 7.91
C VAL A 80 -2.82 25.77 8.72
N LYS A 81 -4.11 25.57 8.45
CA LYS A 81 -5.22 26.23 9.14
C LYS A 81 -5.92 25.27 10.09
N ARG A 82 -6.71 25.82 11.02
CA ARG A 82 -7.58 25.01 11.88
C ARG A 82 -8.73 24.49 11.03
N THR A 83 -8.96 23.20 11.06
CA THR A 83 -9.93 22.55 10.18
C THR A 83 -10.91 21.69 10.97
N PHE A 84 -12.18 21.84 10.62
CA PHE A 84 -13.32 21.14 11.21
C PHE A 84 -14.23 20.58 10.11
N ILE A 85 -13.65 20.21 8.96
CA ILE A 85 -14.38 19.71 7.80
C ILE A 85 -14.93 18.29 8.06
N GLY A 86 -14.13 17.42 8.69
CA GLY A 86 -14.49 16.02 8.92
C GLY A 86 -14.48 15.21 7.62
N GLN A 87 -15.62 14.63 7.26
CA GLN A 87 -15.77 13.85 6.02
C GLN A 87 -14.74 12.70 5.91
N GLY A 88 -14.42 12.04 7.03
CA GLY A 88 -13.52 10.88 7.09
C GLY A 88 -12.07 11.22 7.44
N TYR A 89 -11.73 12.50 7.58
CA TYR A 89 -10.40 12.96 7.96
C TYR A 89 -10.48 13.92 9.16
N TYR A 90 -9.71 13.63 10.20
CA TYR A 90 -9.77 14.33 11.47
C TYR A 90 -8.34 14.56 11.98
N ASN A 91 -8.03 15.71 12.57
CA ASN A 91 -6.70 15.86 13.18
C ASN A 91 -6.52 14.87 14.34
N THR A 92 -5.28 14.47 14.55
CA THR A 92 -4.88 13.61 15.66
C THR A 92 -3.47 13.97 16.10
N PHE A 93 -3.16 13.70 17.35
CA PHE A 93 -1.77 13.75 17.81
C PHE A 93 -1.10 12.43 17.52
N THR A 94 -0.19 12.40 16.55
CA THR A 94 0.75 11.28 16.42
C THR A 94 1.67 11.28 17.65
N PRO A 95 1.65 10.23 18.51
CA PRO A 95 2.55 10.19 19.65
C PRO A 95 4.01 10.23 19.17
N ASN A 96 4.81 11.17 19.71
CA ASN A 96 6.19 11.40 19.25
C ASN A 96 7.06 10.13 19.33
N VAL A 97 6.78 9.24 20.28
CA VAL A 97 7.46 7.94 20.39
C VAL A 97 7.18 7.04 19.18
N ILE A 98 5.97 7.09 18.60
CA ILE A 98 5.60 6.34 17.39
C ILE A 98 6.15 7.05 16.15
N LEU A 99 6.00 8.38 16.07
CA LEU A 99 6.55 9.19 14.97
C LEU A 99 8.04 8.89 14.77
N ARG A 100 8.83 9.04 15.83
CA ARG A 100 10.28 8.90 15.79
C ARG A 100 10.76 7.46 15.60
N ASN A 101 10.15 6.51 16.32
CA ASN A 101 10.67 5.14 16.38
C ASN A 101 9.99 4.19 15.39
N VAL A 102 9.01 4.65 14.61
CA VAL A 102 8.32 3.85 13.57
C VAL A 102 8.33 4.58 12.23
N LEU A 103 7.68 5.75 12.11
CA LEU A 103 7.57 6.45 10.82
C LEU A 103 8.92 6.99 10.33
N GLU A 104 9.76 7.46 11.25
CA GLU A 104 11.11 7.99 10.95
C GLU A 104 12.22 6.94 11.17
N ASN A 105 11.87 5.67 11.38
CA ASN A 105 12.82 4.59 11.66
C ASN A 105 12.93 3.61 10.47
N PRO A 106 14.08 3.55 9.77
CA PRO A 106 14.27 2.65 8.64
C PRO A 106 14.14 1.16 9.00
N GLY A 107 14.31 0.79 10.27
CA GLY A 107 14.03 -0.57 10.74
C GLY A 107 12.58 -1.01 10.53
N TRP A 108 11.63 -0.06 10.47
CA TRP A 108 10.20 -0.31 10.26
C TRP A 108 9.74 -0.09 8.82
N TYR A 109 10.26 0.92 8.13
CA TYR A 109 9.72 1.30 6.82
C TYR A 109 10.44 0.68 5.61
N THR A 110 11.65 0.12 5.77
CA THR A 110 12.43 -0.37 4.60
C THR A 110 12.09 -1.81 4.18
N ALA A 111 11.63 -2.65 5.10
CA ALA A 111 11.20 -4.01 4.75
C ALA A 111 9.92 -3.98 3.90
N TYR A 112 9.62 -5.08 3.20
CA TYR A 112 8.36 -5.22 2.46
C TYR A 112 7.43 -6.27 3.09
N THR A 113 6.43 -6.69 2.32
CA THR A 113 5.43 -7.71 2.71
C THR A 113 6.11 -8.90 3.41
N PRO A 114 5.57 -9.40 4.54
CA PRO A 114 6.19 -10.46 5.34
C PRO A 114 6.04 -11.85 4.69
N TYR A 115 6.59 -12.03 3.48
CA TYR A 115 6.64 -13.30 2.77
C TYR A 115 7.49 -14.35 3.50
N GLN A 116 8.51 -13.89 4.24
CA GLN A 116 9.39 -14.73 5.06
C GLN A 116 9.08 -14.54 6.55
N PRO A 117 8.10 -15.28 7.11
CA PRO A 117 7.56 -15.00 8.45
C PRO A 117 8.59 -15.12 9.58
N GLU A 118 9.58 -16.01 9.45
CA GLU A 118 10.57 -16.31 10.49
C GLU A 118 11.48 -15.11 10.84
N ILE A 119 11.62 -14.19 9.89
CA ILE A 119 12.37 -12.93 10.01
C ILE A 119 11.45 -11.71 9.87
N SER A 120 10.16 -11.88 10.20
CA SER A 120 9.13 -10.84 10.08
C SER A 120 8.10 -10.86 11.22
N GLN A 121 8.42 -11.53 12.34
CA GLN A 121 7.47 -11.73 13.43
C GLN A 121 7.04 -10.43 14.11
N GLY A 122 7.88 -9.38 14.07
CA GLY A 122 7.60 -8.07 14.65
C GLY A 122 6.44 -7.36 13.98
N ARG A 123 6.53 -7.10 12.68
CA ARG A 123 5.42 -6.48 11.93
C ARG A 123 4.20 -7.40 11.82
N LEU A 124 4.39 -8.72 11.78
CA LEU A 124 3.26 -9.66 11.84
C LEU A 124 2.50 -9.53 13.18
N GLU A 125 3.20 -9.38 14.30
CA GLU A 125 2.58 -9.17 15.61
C GLU A 125 1.83 -7.83 15.65
N SER A 126 2.42 -6.74 15.15
CA SER A 126 1.76 -5.44 15.08
C SER A 126 0.50 -5.45 14.19
N LEU A 127 0.55 -6.12 13.03
CA LEU A 127 -0.62 -6.29 12.16
C LEU A 127 -1.70 -7.20 12.78
N LEU A 128 -1.32 -8.19 13.60
CA LEU A 128 -2.29 -8.99 14.37
C LEU A 128 -2.95 -8.15 15.47
N ASN A 129 -2.19 -7.26 16.13
CA ASN A 129 -2.73 -6.29 17.07
C ASN A 129 -3.70 -5.32 16.38
N PHE A 130 -3.38 -4.86 15.16
CA PHE A 130 -4.30 -4.06 14.36
C PHE A 130 -5.62 -4.80 14.10
N GLN A 131 -5.56 -6.09 13.70
CA GLN A 131 -6.76 -6.90 13.51
C GLN A 131 -7.57 -7.05 14.81
N GLN A 132 -6.91 -7.32 15.94
CA GLN A 132 -7.58 -7.40 17.25
C GLN A 132 -8.26 -6.09 17.62
N MET A 133 -7.57 -4.97 17.44
CA MET A 133 -8.10 -3.64 17.71
C MET A 133 -9.36 -3.38 16.89
N VAL A 134 -9.33 -3.68 15.58
CA VAL A 134 -10.49 -3.53 14.70
C VAL A 134 -11.63 -4.46 15.12
N MET A 135 -11.36 -5.74 15.39
CA MET A 135 -12.38 -6.71 15.83
C MET A 135 -13.07 -6.24 17.11
N ASP A 136 -12.30 -5.82 18.12
CA ASP A 136 -12.83 -5.34 19.40
C ASP A 136 -13.66 -4.06 19.23
N LEU A 137 -13.15 -3.09 18.45
CA LEU A 137 -13.85 -1.81 18.29
C LEU A 137 -15.11 -1.93 17.43
N THR A 138 -15.14 -2.86 16.48
CA THR A 138 -16.30 -3.08 15.59
C THR A 138 -17.25 -4.18 16.06
N ALA A 139 -16.86 -4.98 17.06
CA ALA A 139 -17.54 -6.19 17.52
C ALA A 139 -17.78 -7.22 16.40
N MET A 140 -16.73 -7.46 15.60
CA MET A 140 -16.72 -8.40 14.47
C MET A 140 -15.78 -9.58 14.70
N ASP A 141 -15.97 -10.67 13.96
CA ASP A 141 -15.29 -11.94 14.22
C ASP A 141 -13.89 -12.03 13.60
N ILE A 142 -13.63 -11.28 12.52
CA ILE A 142 -12.37 -11.29 11.79
C ILE A 142 -12.15 -9.96 11.06
N ALA A 143 -10.90 -9.49 11.02
CA ALA A 143 -10.47 -8.30 10.28
C ALA A 143 -9.23 -8.59 9.40
N ASN A 144 -9.00 -7.76 8.39
CA ASN A 144 -7.82 -7.85 7.53
C ASN A 144 -6.65 -6.95 7.99
N ALA A 145 -5.49 -7.11 7.36
CA ALA A 145 -4.25 -6.37 7.61
C ALA A 145 -4.12 -5.19 6.64
N SER A 146 -5.19 -4.40 6.62
CA SER A 146 -5.45 -3.15 5.90
C SER A 146 -5.91 -3.22 4.43
N LEU A 147 -6.59 -2.14 4.03
CA LEU A 147 -6.92 -1.72 2.67
C LEU A 147 -6.38 -0.29 2.43
N LEU A 148 -6.62 0.25 1.23
CA LEU A 148 -5.98 1.48 0.74
C LEU A 148 -6.55 2.77 1.33
N ASP A 149 -7.88 2.90 1.38
CA ASP A 149 -8.63 4.02 1.98
C ASP A 149 -10.10 3.59 2.23
N GLU A 150 -10.89 4.42 2.91
CA GLU A 150 -12.28 4.09 3.26
C GLU A 150 -13.16 3.86 2.01
N ALA A 151 -12.99 4.69 0.99
CA ALA A 151 -13.81 4.66 -0.22
C ALA A 151 -13.58 3.37 -1.04
N THR A 152 -12.33 2.94 -1.16
CA THR A 152 -11.95 1.66 -1.76
C THR A 152 -12.37 0.48 -0.88
N ALA A 153 -12.33 0.59 0.45
CA ALA A 153 -12.88 -0.42 1.35
C ALA A 153 -14.40 -0.60 1.17
N ALA A 154 -15.13 0.48 0.91
CA ALA A 154 -16.56 0.43 0.59
C ALA A 154 -16.83 -0.26 -0.75
N ALA A 155 -16.04 0.06 -1.77
CA ALA A 155 -16.09 -0.61 -3.07
C ALA A 155 -15.77 -2.11 -2.95
N GLU A 156 -14.81 -2.49 -2.11
CA GLU A 156 -14.51 -3.89 -1.82
C GLU A 156 -15.63 -4.58 -1.03
N ALA A 157 -16.26 -3.90 -0.08
CA ALA A 157 -17.40 -4.43 0.67
C ALA A 157 -18.59 -4.74 -0.23
N MET A 158 -18.84 -3.90 -1.24
CA MET A 158 -19.84 -4.18 -2.28
C MET A 158 -19.55 -5.49 -3.01
N THR A 159 -18.31 -5.73 -3.46
CA THR A 159 -17.96 -6.98 -4.15
C THR A 159 -18.01 -8.19 -3.21
N LEU A 160 -17.62 -8.02 -1.95
CA LEU A 160 -17.76 -9.04 -0.92
C LEU A 160 -19.24 -9.42 -0.73
N CYS A 161 -20.13 -8.44 -0.57
CA CYS A 161 -21.57 -8.67 -0.42
C CYS A 161 -22.13 -9.44 -1.62
N LYS A 162 -21.71 -9.11 -2.85
CA LYS A 162 -22.14 -9.86 -4.04
C LYS A 162 -21.66 -11.31 -4.02
N ARG A 163 -20.40 -11.56 -3.66
CA ARG A 163 -19.81 -12.91 -3.65
C ARG A 163 -20.35 -13.79 -2.52
N ALA A 164 -20.61 -13.19 -1.36
CA ALA A 164 -21.03 -13.89 -0.15
C ALA A 164 -22.56 -14.01 0.00
N GLY A 165 -23.30 -13.09 -0.62
CA GLY A 165 -24.75 -12.98 -0.54
C GLY A 165 -25.50 -14.06 -1.32
N LYS A 166 -26.81 -14.15 -1.07
CA LYS A 166 -27.73 -15.09 -1.73
C LYS A 166 -28.78 -14.38 -2.61
N SER A 167 -28.79 -13.06 -2.62
CA SER A 167 -29.68 -12.26 -3.46
C SER A 167 -29.33 -12.45 -4.94
N LYS A 168 -30.35 -12.40 -5.80
CA LYS A 168 -30.19 -12.41 -7.26
C LYS A 168 -30.12 -11.01 -7.85
N SER A 169 -30.42 -9.98 -7.06
CA SER A 169 -30.37 -8.59 -7.50
C SER A 169 -28.98 -8.21 -7.98
N ASN A 170 -28.94 -7.25 -8.89
CA ASN A 170 -27.72 -6.61 -9.36
C ASN A 170 -27.56 -5.17 -8.86
N VAL A 171 -28.45 -4.75 -7.96
CA VAL A 171 -28.48 -3.41 -7.38
C VAL A 171 -27.82 -3.44 -6.00
N PHE A 172 -26.92 -2.49 -5.77
CA PHE A 172 -26.32 -2.18 -4.48
C PHE A 172 -26.92 -0.89 -3.93
N PHE A 173 -27.43 -0.92 -2.71
CA PHE A 173 -27.97 0.27 -2.06
C PHE A 173 -26.85 1.08 -1.39
N VAL A 174 -26.91 2.39 -1.47
CA VAL A 174 -26.04 3.29 -0.71
C VAL A 174 -26.91 4.35 -0.03
N ALA A 175 -26.79 4.49 1.29
CA ALA A 175 -27.49 5.54 2.02
C ALA A 175 -27.04 6.93 1.54
N ASP A 176 -27.95 7.89 1.50
CA ASP A 176 -27.69 9.27 1.06
C ASP A 176 -26.85 10.10 2.04
N ASP A 177 -26.56 9.55 3.22
CA ASP A 177 -25.71 10.14 4.26
C ASP A 177 -24.33 9.48 4.39
N VAL A 178 -23.87 8.73 3.39
CA VAL A 178 -22.46 8.32 3.30
C VAL A 178 -21.57 9.48 2.85
N HIS A 179 -20.26 9.39 3.09
CA HIS A 179 -19.30 10.39 2.59
C HIS A 179 -19.35 10.51 1.05
N PRO A 180 -19.32 11.73 0.49
CA PRO A 180 -19.41 11.96 -0.95
C PRO A 180 -18.37 11.21 -1.78
N GLN A 181 -17.10 11.24 -1.35
CA GLN A 181 -16.01 10.53 -2.02
C GLN A 181 -16.17 9.00 -1.94
N THR A 182 -16.74 8.50 -0.84
CA THR A 182 -17.05 7.07 -0.69
C THR A 182 -18.13 6.65 -1.69
N LEU A 183 -19.19 7.45 -1.84
CA LEU A 183 -20.24 7.20 -2.83
C LEU A 183 -19.68 7.23 -4.26
N GLU A 184 -18.82 8.19 -4.58
CA GLU A 184 -18.23 8.34 -5.91
C GLU A 184 -17.38 7.12 -6.30
N VAL A 185 -16.46 6.69 -5.44
CA VAL A 185 -15.62 5.50 -5.71
C VAL A 185 -16.46 4.23 -5.82
N VAL A 186 -17.52 4.09 -5.02
CA VAL A 186 -18.48 2.98 -5.14
C VAL A 186 -19.21 3.01 -6.47
N LYS A 187 -19.68 4.18 -6.93
CA LYS A 187 -20.32 4.34 -8.24
C LYS A 187 -19.36 4.00 -9.37
N THR A 188 -18.13 4.49 -9.32
CA THR A 188 -17.07 4.17 -10.30
C THR A 188 -16.85 2.66 -10.35
N ARG A 189 -16.65 2.01 -9.20
CA ARG A 189 -16.44 0.56 -9.13
C ARG A 189 -17.64 -0.22 -9.65
N ALA A 190 -18.84 0.16 -9.26
CA ALA A 190 -20.06 -0.50 -9.67
C ALA A 190 -20.25 -0.43 -11.18
N LYS A 191 -20.06 0.74 -11.80
CA LYS A 191 -20.18 0.92 -13.26
C LYS A 191 -19.34 -0.10 -14.03
N TYR A 192 -18.05 -0.23 -13.67
CA TYR A 192 -17.12 -1.10 -14.42
C TYR A 192 -17.16 -2.58 -14.00
N ILE A 193 -17.70 -2.91 -12.82
CA ILE A 193 -18.06 -4.30 -12.48
C ILE A 193 -19.41 -4.72 -13.11
N GLY A 194 -20.21 -3.74 -13.56
CA GLY A 194 -21.55 -3.98 -14.10
C GLY A 194 -22.62 -4.15 -13.03
N PHE A 195 -22.49 -3.47 -11.89
CA PHE A 195 -23.53 -3.34 -10.86
C PHE A 195 -24.27 -2.01 -10.98
N GLU A 196 -25.51 -1.98 -10.53
CA GLU A 196 -26.29 -0.74 -10.40
C GLU A 196 -26.18 -0.21 -8.97
N VAL A 197 -26.05 1.12 -8.82
CA VAL A 197 -26.05 1.77 -7.51
C VAL A 197 -27.35 2.55 -7.34
N GLN A 198 -28.10 2.21 -6.31
CA GLN A 198 -29.29 2.94 -5.89
C GLN A 198 -28.95 3.75 -4.64
N VAL A 199 -29.06 5.07 -4.75
CA VAL A 199 -28.91 5.99 -3.60
C VAL A 199 -30.30 6.34 -3.07
N GLY A 200 -30.47 6.32 -1.75
CA GLY A 200 -31.73 6.70 -1.13
C GLY A 200 -31.64 6.86 0.38
N SER A 201 -32.74 7.29 0.99
CA SER A 201 -32.81 7.42 2.44
C SER A 201 -32.74 6.03 3.10
N LEU A 202 -32.09 5.96 4.24
CA LEU A 202 -31.87 4.70 4.96
C LEU A 202 -33.17 3.96 5.28
N GLU A 203 -34.26 4.68 5.55
CA GLU A 203 -35.57 4.14 5.92
C GLU A 203 -36.20 3.33 4.78
N SER A 204 -35.82 3.64 3.53
CA SER A 204 -36.31 2.94 2.33
C SER A 204 -35.60 1.60 2.08
N LEU A 205 -34.43 1.35 2.70
CA LEU A 205 -33.60 0.17 2.45
C LEU A 205 -34.37 -1.16 2.60
N PRO A 206 -35.19 -1.38 3.65
CA PRO A 206 -35.96 -2.62 3.81
C PRO A 206 -36.92 -2.93 2.66
N GLU A 207 -37.29 -1.94 1.85
CA GLU A 207 -38.26 -2.09 0.76
C GLU A 207 -37.59 -2.39 -0.59
N GLN A 208 -36.25 -2.33 -0.66
CA GLN A 208 -35.50 -2.49 -1.92
C GLN A 208 -35.08 -3.95 -2.15
N ASP A 209 -35.14 -4.39 -3.41
CA ASP A 209 -34.54 -5.66 -3.85
C ASP A 209 -33.07 -5.45 -4.25
N VAL A 210 -32.19 -5.51 -3.24
CA VAL A 210 -30.75 -5.26 -3.39
C VAL A 210 -29.93 -6.44 -2.88
N PHE A 211 -28.71 -6.61 -3.40
CA PHE A 211 -27.84 -7.70 -2.92
C PHE A 211 -27.01 -7.30 -1.69
N GLY A 212 -26.78 -6.01 -1.51
CA GLY A 212 -26.07 -5.45 -0.39
C GLY A 212 -26.40 -3.99 -0.21
N ALA A 213 -26.03 -3.45 0.95
CA ALA A 213 -26.22 -2.05 1.27
C ALA A 213 -24.99 -1.47 1.98
N LEU A 214 -24.63 -0.22 1.65
CA LEU A 214 -23.67 0.59 2.40
C LEU A 214 -24.42 1.66 3.18
N VAL A 215 -24.18 1.70 4.49
CA VAL A 215 -24.68 2.73 5.41
C VAL A 215 -23.50 3.27 6.22
N GLN A 216 -23.66 4.45 6.83
CA GLN A 216 -22.59 5.07 7.62
C GLN A 216 -23.02 5.38 9.05
N TYR A 217 -22.12 5.17 10.02
CA TYR A 217 -22.38 5.33 11.44
C TYR A 217 -21.14 5.84 12.21
N PRO A 218 -21.13 7.09 12.70
CA PRO A 218 -22.13 8.15 12.49
C PRO A 218 -22.27 8.54 11.01
N GLY A 219 -23.45 9.03 10.60
CA GLY A 219 -23.67 9.53 9.24
C GLY A 219 -22.78 10.73 8.90
N THR A 220 -22.62 11.05 7.61
CA THR A 220 -21.70 12.10 7.16
C THR A 220 -22.01 13.49 7.72
N THR A 221 -23.26 13.75 8.12
CA THR A 221 -23.71 15.01 8.76
C THR A 221 -23.60 14.96 10.29
N GLY A 222 -23.10 13.86 10.85
CA GLY A 222 -22.87 13.64 12.28
C GLY A 222 -23.94 12.84 13.01
N GLU A 223 -25.02 12.43 12.33
CA GLU A 223 -26.13 11.75 13.00
C GLU A 223 -25.75 10.38 13.56
N VAL A 224 -26.10 10.16 14.82
CA VAL A 224 -26.05 8.86 15.49
C VAL A 224 -27.47 8.28 15.57
N ARG A 225 -27.73 7.20 14.85
CA ARG A 225 -29.04 6.52 14.75
C ARG A 225 -28.91 5.01 15.00
N ASP A 226 -29.97 4.39 15.52
CA ASP A 226 -29.99 2.94 15.75
C ASP A 226 -30.26 2.19 14.44
N LEU A 227 -29.28 1.39 14.02
CA LEU A 227 -29.35 0.61 12.79
C LEU A 227 -29.97 -0.78 12.99
N THR A 228 -30.20 -1.21 14.23
CA THR A 228 -30.54 -2.61 14.57
C THR A 228 -31.76 -3.13 13.81
N GLU A 229 -32.87 -2.39 13.83
CA GLU A 229 -34.09 -2.82 13.13
C GLU A 229 -33.96 -2.76 11.62
N ILE A 230 -33.30 -1.74 11.07
CA ILE A 230 -33.16 -1.55 9.63
C ILE A 230 -32.27 -2.64 9.04
N ILE A 231 -31.15 -2.96 9.71
CA ILE A 231 -30.27 -4.06 9.32
C ILE A 231 -31.04 -5.39 9.33
N ALA A 232 -31.77 -5.68 10.42
CA ALA A 232 -32.53 -6.92 10.54
C ALA A 232 -33.59 -7.07 9.43
N LYS A 233 -34.31 -5.99 9.12
CA LYS A 233 -35.32 -5.98 8.05
C LYS A 233 -34.69 -6.15 6.66
N ALA A 234 -33.56 -5.50 6.39
CA ALA A 234 -32.82 -5.70 5.13
C ALA A 234 -32.31 -7.14 4.98
N GLN A 235 -31.74 -7.71 6.05
CA GLN A 235 -31.26 -9.10 6.06
C GLN A 235 -32.37 -10.13 5.88
N ALA A 236 -33.60 -9.83 6.33
CA ALA A 236 -34.77 -10.67 6.05
C ALA A 236 -35.05 -10.80 4.52
N ASN A 237 -34.64 -9.79 3.74
CA ASN A 237 -34.69 -9.78 2.28
C ASN A 237 -33.40 -10.29 1.63
N LYS A 238 -32.51 -10.95 2.39
CA LYS A 238 -31.22 -11.52 1.94
C LYS A 238 -30.18 -10.47 1.52
N THR A 239 -30.38 -9.21 1.90
CA THR A 239 -29.40 -8.12 1.75
C THR A 239 -28.31 -8.26 2.80
N LEU A 240 -27.04 -8.23 2.39
CA LEU A 240 -25.92 -8.09 3.32
C LEU A 240 -25.64 -6.61 3.60
N VAL A 241 -25.53 -6.21 4.86
CA VAL A 241 -25.35 -4.80 5.23
C VAL A 241 -23.92 -4.50 5.67
N THR A 242 -23.30 -3.54 4.98
CA THR A 242 -22.01 -2.95 5.30
C THR A 242 -22.20 -1.62 6.03
N VAL A 243 -21.49 -1.45 7.14
CA VAL A 243 -21.45 -0.18 7.89
C VAL A 243 -20.07 0.44 7.79
N ALA A 244 -19.96 1.62 7.18
CA ALA A 244 -18.79 2.49 7.32
C ALA A 244 -18.84 3.18 8.69
N THR A 245 -17.76 3.10 9.46
CA THR A 245 -17.72 3.58 10.85
C THR A 245 -16.40 4.25 11.21
N ASP A 246 -16.44 5.02 12.29
CA ASP A 246 -15.27 5.64 12.91
C ASP A 246 -14.83 4.83 14.16
N LEU A 247 -13.53 4.52 14.27
CA LEU A 247 -12.98 3.73 15.39
C LEU A 247 -12.98 4.49 16.72
N LEU A 248 -12.78 5.80 16.71
CA LEU A 248 -12.85 6.63 17.92
C LEU A 248 -14.29 6.77 18.41
N ALA A 249 -15.23 7.00 17.49
CA ALA A 249 -16.66 7.02 17.82
C ALA A 249 -17.09 5.69 18.47
N SER A 250 -16.60 4.57 17.91
CA SER A 250 -16.85 3.22 18.42
C SER A 250 -16.33 2.99 19.85
N ALA A 251 -15.45 3.84 20.38
CA ALA A 251 -15.03 3.77 21.79
C ALA A 251 -16.17 4.15 22.77
N LEU A 252 -17.16 4.93 22.31
CA LEU A 252 -18.32 5.39 23.09
C LEU A 252 -19.66 4.89 22.56
N LEU A 253 -19.77 4.65 21.26
CA LEU A 253 -21.00 4.21 20.59
C LEU A 253 -21.10 2.70 20.56
N LYS A 254 -22.33 2.17 20.66
CA LYS A 254 -22.64 0.76 20.41
C LYS A 254 -22.09 0.39 19.04
N PRO A 255 -21.14 -0.57 18.95
CA PRO A 255 -20.45 -0.86 17.71
C PRO A 255 -21.37 -1.54 16.70
N ALA A 256 -21.08 -1.35 15.41
CA ALA A 256 -21.92 -1.84 14.31
C ALA A 256 -22.17 -3.37 14.34
N GLY A 257 -21.18 -4.15 14.80
CA GLY A 257 -21.33 -5.60 14.98
C GLY A 257 -22.41 -5.98 15.99
N GLU A 258 -22.63 -5.19 17.05
CA GLU A 258 -23.71 -5.42 18.03
C GLU A 258 -25.09 -5.00 17.50
N MET A 259 -25.14 -4.23 16.42
CA MET A 259 -26.38 -3.86 15.70
C MET A 259 -26.70 -4.82 14.54
N GLY A 260 -25.87 -5.86 14.33
CA GLY A 260 -26.14 -6.92 13.36
C GLY A 260 -25.48 -6.74 12.00
N ALA A 261 -24.54 -5.79 11.84
CA ALA A 261 -23.80 -5.61 10.59
C ALA A 261 -23.15 -6.92 10.08
N ASP A 262 -23.11 -7.12 8.76
CA ASP A 262 -22.39 -8.25 8.15
C ASP A 262 -20.93 -7.91 7.91
N VAL A 263 -20.66 -6.67 7.50
CA VAL A 263 -19.33 -6.10 7.22
C VAL A 263 -19.22 -4.72 7.86
N VAL A 264 -18.06 -4.40 8.41
CA VAL A 264 -17.75 -3.09 8.98
C VAL A 264 -16.44 -2.59 8.36
N ILE A 265 -16.42 -1.35 7.90
CA ILE A 265 -15.27 -0.72 7.24
C ILE A 265 -15.02 0.68 7.81
N GLY A 266 -13.89 1.28 7.47
CA GLY A 266 -13.59 2.66 7.80
C GLY A 266 -12.10 2.97 7.65
N SER A 267 -11.73 4.19 8.04
CA SER A 267 -10.34 4.61 8.17
C SER A 267 -9.81 4.47 9.60
N ALA A 268 -8.56 4.04 9.76
CA ALA A 268 -7.85 4.09 11.04
C ALA A 268 -7.01 5.37 11.22
N GLN A 269 -7.16 6.36 10.32
CA GLN A 269 -6.33 7.58 10.28
C GLN A 269 -6.22 8.30 11.62
N ARG A 270 -7.36 8.59 12.26
CA ARG A 270 -7.39 9.39 13.49
C ARG A 270 -6.83 8.69 14.73
N PHE A 271 -6.30 7.46 14.57
CA PHE A 271 -5.48 6.80 15.58
C PHE A 271 -4.01 7.11 15.32
N GLY A 272 -3.64 8.38 15.49
CA GLY A 272 -2.25 8.84 15.49
C GLY A 272 -1.57 8.86 14.13
N VAL A 273 -2.29 8.84 13.00
CA VAL A 273 -1.70 9.00 11.66
C VAL A 273 -2.05 10.40 11.09
N PRO A 274 -1.08 11.19 10.59
CA PRO A 274 -1.37 12.52 10.03
C PRO A 274 -2.34 12.48 8.85
N MET A 275 -3.16 13.52 8.63
CA MET A 275 -4.11 13.57 7.50
C MET A 275 -3.43 13.53 6.13
N GLY A 276 -2.21 14.07 6.03
CA GLY A 276 -1.34 13.91 4.86
C GLY A 276 -1.94 14.37 3.53
N TYR A 277 -2.86 15.34 3.55
CA TYR A 277 -3.62 15.80 2.40
C TYR A 277 -4.28 14.66 1.59
N GLY A 278 -4.74 13.62 2.30
CA GLY A 278 -5.45 12.47 1.73
C GLY A 278 -4.90 11.12 2.18
N GLY A 279 -3.61 11.06 2.52
CA GLY A 279 -2.98 9.82 2.97
C GLY A 279 -1.44 9.88 3.07
N PRO A 280 -0.81 8.75 3.39
CA PRO A 280 -1.40 7.40 3.45
C PRO A 280 -2.10 7.08 4.77
N HIS A 281 -3.20 6.31 4.72
CA HIS A 281 -3.93 5.81 5.89
C HIS A 281 -4.35 4.36 5.71
N ALA A 282 -4.25 3.56 6.76
CA ALA A 282 -4.80 2.21 6.73
C ALA A 282 -6.32 2.24 6.87
N ALA A 283 -7.02 1.82 5.82
CA ALA A 283 -8.43 1.44 5.95
C ALA A 283 -8.54 0.02 6.51
N PHE A 284 -9.66 -0.28 7.16
CA PHE A 284 -9.94 -1.61 7.70
C PHE A 284 -11.19 -2.21 7.08
N MET A 285 -11.23 -3.54 7.05
CA MET A 285 -12.46 -4.30 6.82
C MET A 285 -12.55 -5.44 7.84
N ALA A 286 -13.68 -5.49 8.54
CA ALA A 286 -14.03 -6.59 9.43
C ALA A 286 -15.38 -7.20 9.02
N THR A 287 -15.54 -8.51 9.24
CA THR A 287 -16.74 -9.24 8.80
C THR A 287 -17.03 -10.41 9.74
N ARG A 288 -18.20 -11.03 9.58
CA ARG A 288 -18.53 -12.29 10.25
C ARG A 288 -17.66 -13.46 9.78
N ASP A 289 -17.40 -14.43 10.65
CA ASP A 289 -16.55 -15.60 10.34
C ASP A 289 -17.03 -16.35 9.07
N LYS A 290 -18.35 -16.45 8.88
CA LYS A 290 -18.98 -17.05 7.68
C LYS A 290 -18.51 -16.45 6.34
N HIS A 291 -17.93 -15.24 6.34
CA HIS A 291 -17.50 -14.51 5.14
C HIS A 291 -15.97 -14.41 4.99
N LYS A 292 -15.18 -15.06 5.87
CA LYS A 292 -13.70 -14.96 5.86
C LYS A 292 -13.03 -15.34 4.53
N ARG A 293 -13.62 -16.25 3.76
CA ARG A 293 -13.08 -16.71 2.47
C ARG A 293 -13.22 -15.68 1.34
N THR A 294 -14.08 -14.67 1.51
CA THR A 294 -14.32 -13.61 0.52
C THR A 294 -13.62 -12.30 0.85
N MET A 295 -12.90 -12.25 1.98
CA MET A 295 -12.21 -11.06 2.47
C MET A 295 -11.09 -10.62 1.50
N PRO A 296 -11.02 -9.32 1.16
CA PRO A 296 -9.94 -8.75 0.36
C PRO A 296 -8.67 -8.53 1.20
N GLY A 297 -7.52 -8.51 0.52
CA GLY A 297 -6.23 -8.22 1.14
C GLY A 297 -5.69 -9.30 2.07
N ARG A 298 -4.57 -8.96 2.72
CA ARG A 298 -3.83 -9.84 3.64
C ARG A 298 -4.58 -10.02 4.94
N ILE A 299 -4.38 -11.17 5.58
CA ILE A 299 -4.84 -11.46 6.94
C ILE A 299 -3.67 -12.11 7.67
N ILE A 300 -3.37 -11.69 8.89
CA ILE A 300 -2.38 -12.34 9.75
C ILE A 300 -3.07 -13.41 10.58
N GLY A 301 -2.45 -14.59 10.65
CA GLY A 301 -2.92 -15.70 11.46
C GLY A 301 -1.83 -16.30 12.33
N VAL A 302 -2.26 -16.88 13.44
CA VAL A 302 -1.43 -17.66 14.35
C VAL A 302 -1.24 -19.07 13.77
N SER A 303 -0.02 -19.58 13.85
CA SER A 303 0.38 -20.94 13.53
C SER A 303 1.41 -21.44 14.55
N ILE A 304 2.11 -22.52 14.21
CA ILE A 304 3.25 -23.06 14.95
C ILE A 304 4.49 -23.15 14.06
N ASP A 305 5.67 -23.17 14.67
CA ASP A 305 6.92 -23.54 14.02
C ASP A 305 7.17 -25.07 14.09
N THR A 306 8.24 -25.55 13.46
CA THR A 306 8.61 -26.97 13.46
C THR A 306 8.87 -27.59 14.83
N ASN A 307 9.12 -26.77 15.86
CA ASN A 307 9.29 -27.21 17.24
C ASN A 307 7.97 -27.13 18.05
N GLY A 308 6.87 -26.73 17.41
CA GLY A 308 5.56 -26.54 18.05
C GLY A 308 5.39 -25.20 18.76
N ASN A 309 6.37 -24.29 18.69
CA ASN A 309 6.24 -22.96 19.29
C ASN A 309 5.30 -22.10 18.46
N LYS A 310 4.62 -21.17 19.10
CA LYS A 310 3.75 -20.22 18.40
C LYS A 310 4.54 -19.36 17.40
N ALA A 311 4.03 -19.26 16.18
CA ALA A 311 4.56 -18.39 15.12
C ALA A 311 3.43 -17.70 14.34
N LEU A 312 3.71 -16.52 13.78
CA LEU A 312 2.75 -15.76 12.98
C LEU A 312 3.05 -15.89 11.48
N ARG A 313 2.02 -15.80 10.64
CA ARG A 313 2.13 -15.76 9.17
C ARG A 313 0.98 -15.01 8.53
N MET A 314 1.11 -14.64 7.25
CA MET A 314 -0.04 -14.21 6.44
C MET A 314 -0.91 -15.43 6.11
N ALA A 315 -2.17 -15.51 6.56
CA ALA A 315 -3.09 -16.64 6.43
C ALA A 315 -4.03 -16.57 5.19
N MET A 316 -4.49 -17.73 4.72
CA MET A 316 -5.42 -17.89 3.59
C MET A 316 -4.98 -17.16 2.32
N GLN A 317 -3.69 -17.21 2.00
CA GLN A 317 -3.07 -16.49 0.86
C GLN A 317 -3.68 -16.89 -0.50
N THR A 318 -4.32 -18.07 -0.60
CA THR A 318 -5.02 -18.50 -1.83
C THR A 318 -6.16 -17.58 -2.26
N ARG A 319 -6.57 -16.59 -1.45
CA ARG A 319 -7.53 -15.54 -1.85
C ARG A 319 -6.89 -14.45 -2.73
N GLU A 320 -5.57 -14.28 -2.63
CA GLU A 320 -4.85 -13.13 -3.13
C GLU A 320 -4.40 -13.30 -4.60
N GLN A 321 -4.10 -12.16 -5.23
CA GLN A 321 -3.82 -12.04 -6.66
C GLN A 321 -2.65 -12.92 -7.14
N HIS A 322 -1.60 -13.10 -6.32
CA HIS A 322 -0.39 -13.83 -6.72
C HIS A 322 -0.62 -15.34 -6.87
N ILE A 323 -1.68 -15.88 -6.26
CA ILE A 323 -2.09 -17.29 -6.42
C ILE A 323 -3.29 -17.41 -7.35
N ARG A 324 -4.33 -16.59 -7.16
CA ARG A 324 -5.63 -16.77 -7.82
C ARG A 324 -5.87 -15.91 -9.07
N ARG A 325 -4.99 -14.95 -9.38
CA ARG A 325 -5.07 -14.12 -10.60
C ARG A 325 -6.48 -13.56 -10.81
N GLU A 326 -7.12 -13.81 -11.94
CA GLU A 326 -8.48 -13.33 -12.27
C GLU A 326 -9.59 -13.80 -11.31
N LYS A 327 -9.33 -14.83 -10.48
CA LYS A 327 -10.27 -15.39 -9.48
C LYS A 327 -9.98 -14.92 -8.06
N ALA A 328 -9.06 -13.99 -7.88
CA ALA A 328 -8.74 -13.41 -6.57
C ALA A 328 -9.95 -12.64 -6.01
N THR A 329 -9.96 -12.41 -4.70
CA THR A 329 -11.02 -11.61 -4.06
C THR A 329 -10.88 -10.11 -4.34
N SER A 330 -9.70 -9.66 -4.72
CA SER A 330 -9.39 -8.27 -5.08
C SER A 330 -8.09 -8.25 -5.89
N ASN A 331 -7.82 -7.14 -6.59
CA ASN A 331 -6.53 -6.89 -7.22
C ASN A 331 -5.48 -6.32 -6.25
N ILE A 332 -5.85 -6.00 -5.00
CA ILE A 332 -4.93 -5.37 -4.04
C ILE A 332 -3.65 -6.22 -3.82
N CYS A 333 -2.50 -5.54 -3.84
CA CYS A 333 -1.19 -6.13 -3.56
C CYS A 333 -0.47 -5.32 -2.48
N THR A 334 0.13 -4.17 -2.81
CA THR A 334 0.56 -3.18 -1.80
C THR A 334 -0.68 -2.64 -1.09
N ALA A 335 -0.66 -2.55 0.24
CA ALA A 335 -1.74 -2.01 1.07
C ALA A 335 -1.21 -0.81 1.88
N GLN A 336 -1.46 -0.77 3.20
CA GLN A 336 -1.10 0.34 4.08
C GLN A 336 -0.49 -0.16 5.41
N ALA A 337 0.39 -1.16 5.33
CA ALA A 337 0.88 -1.92 6.49
C ALA A 337 1.57 -1.04 7.55
N LEU A 338 2.45 -0.11 7.15
CA LEU A 338 3.13 0.80 8.09
C LEU A 338 2.13 1.64 8.89
N LEU A 339 1.06 2.11 8.24
CA LEU A 339 0.06 2.96 8.86
C LEU A 339 -0.92 2.15 9.73
N ALA A 340 -1.16 0.89 9.38
CA ALA A 340 -1.87 -0.06 10.23
C ALA A 340 -1.07 -0.34 11.51
N ASN A 341 0.25 -0.50 11.40
CA ASN A 341 1.14 -0.64 12.55
C ASN A 341 1.11 0.62 13.42
N MET A 342 1.20 1.82 12.84
CA MET A 342 1.09 3.08 13.60
C MET A 342 -0.24 3.18 14.36
N ALA A 343 -1.38 2.88 13.72
CA ALA A 343 -2.69 2.90 14.37
C ALA A 343 -2.81 1.83 15.47
N SER A 344 -2.23 0.64 15.26
CA SER A 344 -2.15 -0.38 16.31
C SER A 344 -1.31 0.09 17.50
N PHE A 345 -0.18 0.74 17.24
CA PHE A 345 0.70 1.26 18.28
C PHE A 345 0.06 2.41 19.06
N TYR A 346 -0.75 3.24 18.39
CA TYR A 346 -1.58 4.24 19.05
C TYR A 346 -2.56 3.59 20.04
N ALA A 347 -3.28 2.55 19.61
CA ALA A 347 -4.19 1.82 20.49
C ALA A 347 -3.46 1.08 21.63
N VAL A 348 -2.28 0.51 21.38
CA VAL A 348 -1.43 -0.12 22.41
C VAL A 348 -0.97 0.90 23.45
N TYR A 349 -0.56 2.09 23.01
CA TYR A 349 -0.04 3.14 23.89
C TYR A 349 -1.13 3.76 24.77
N HIS A 350 -2.31 4.01 24.20
CA HIS A 350 -3.43 4.60 24.93
C HIS A 350 -4.25 3.58 25.72
N GLY A 351 -4.35 2.34 25.25
CA GLY A 351 -5.26 1.33 25.80
C GLY A 351 -6.73 1.74 25.71
N ALA A 352 -7.63 0.90 26.26
CA ALA A 352 -9.07 1.15 26.23
C ALA A 352 -9.45 2.48 26.91
N GLU A 353 -8.90 2.75 28.10
CA GLU A 353 -9.22 3.95 28.89
C GLU A 353 -8.68 5.23 28.26
N GLY A 354 -7.49 5.20 27.65
CA GLY A 354 -6.93 6.36 26.95
C GLY A 354 -7.77 6.72 25.73
N LEU A 355 -8.11 5.73 24.89
CA LEU A 355 -8.99 5.94 23.73
C LEU A 355 -10.39 6.43 24.16
N ARG A 356 -10.95 5.85 25.23
CA ARG A 356 -12.22 6.31 25.80
C ARG A 356 -12.13 7.76 26.27
N THR A 357 -11.02 8.15 26.90
CA THR A 357 -10.80 9.53 27.37
C THR A 357 -10.72 10.51 26.21
N ILE A 358 -9.99 10.16 25.15
CA ILE A 358 -9.90 10.96 23.92
C ILE A 358 -11.29 11.13 23.30
N ALA A 359 -12.02 10.03 23.11
CA ALA A 359 -13.37 10.06 22.54
C ALA A 359 -14.34 10.89 23.41
N ARG A 360 -14.30 10.73 24.74
CA ARG A 360 -15.12 11.52 25.69
C ARG A 360 -14.85 13.01 25.57
N ARG A 361 -13.57 13.39 25.51
CA ARG A 361 -13.15 14.78 25.38
C ARG A 361 -13.64 15.38 24.07
N THR A 362 -13.45 14.68 22.95
CA THR A 362 -13.93 15.13 21.63
C THR A 362 -15.46 15.28 21.61
N HIS A 363 -16.19 14.31 22.15
CA HIS A 363 -17.65 14.39 22.28
C HIS A 363 -18.08 15.57 23.15
N HIS A 364 -17.45 15.76 24.31
CA HIS A 364 -17.80 16.81 25.26
C HIS A 364 -17.57 18.22 24.68
N MET A 365 -16.46 18.44 23.95
CA MET A 365 -16.25 19.70 23.24
C MET A 365 -17.34 19.95 22.19
N THR A 366 -17.75 18.91 21.48
CA THR A 366 -18.82 18.98 20.47
C THR A 366 -20.16 19.32 21.13
N ALA A 367 -20.46 18.72 22.28
CA ALA A 367 -21.66 19.02 23.05
C ALA A 367 -21.69 20.47 23.57
N ILE A 368 -20.54 21.03 23.98
CA ILE A 368 -20.44 22.45 24.36
C ILE A 368 -20.77 23.35 23.17
N LEU A 369 -20.19 23.05 21.99
CA LEU A 369 -20.48 23.83 20.79
C LEU A 369 -21.97 23.77 20.43
N ALA A 370 -22.54 22.56 20.41
CA ALA A 370 -23.95 22.32 20.13
C ALA A 370 -24.88 23.06 21.10
N ALA A 371 -24.56 23.05 22.40
CA ALA A 371 -25.33 23.76 23.42
C ALA A 371 -25.27 25.28 23.23
N GLY A 372 -24.09 25.83 22.95
CA GLY A 372 -23.90 27.27 22.67
C GLY A 372 -24.67 27.74 21.43
N LEU A 373 -24.63 26.94 20.36
CA LEU A 373 -25.38 27.18 19.13
C LEU A 373 -26.90 27.17 19.39
N THR A 374 -27.40 26.13 20.05
CA THR A 374 -28.84 25.95 20.31
C THR A 374 -29.39 27.06 21.22
N LYS A 375 -28.67 27.42 22.29
CA LYS A 375 -29.06 28.53 23.19
C LYS A 375 -29.07 29.89 22.49
N SER A 376 -28.24 30.06 21.46
CA SER A 376 -28.17 31.27 20.64
C SER A 376 -29.15 31.28 19.46
N GLY A 377 -30.02 30.26 19.36
CA GLY A 377 -31.11 30.19 18.38
C GLY A 377 -30.75 29.52 17.05
N PHE A 378 -29.59 28.87 16.93
CA PHE A 378 -29.28 28.03 15.77
C PHE A 378 -29.96 26.67 15.88
N GLU A 379 -30.50 26.18 14.77
CA GLU A 379 -31.07 24.84 14.67
C GLU A 379 -30.04 23.84 14.17
N LEU A 380 -29.83 22.76 14.91
CA LEU A 380 -29.02 21.63 14.48
C LEU A 380 -29.85 20.68 13.62
N ALA A 381 -29.26 20.10 12.58
CA ALA A 381 -29.91 19.11 11.74
C ALA A 381 -30.25 17.82 12.53
N HIS A 382 -29.42 17.49 13.52
CA HIS A 382 -29.58 16.31 14.38
C HIS A 382 -29.15 16.66 15.81
N ASN A 383 -29.87 16.13 16.80
CA ASN A 383 -29.54 16.28 18.23
C ASN A 383 -28.73 15.11 18.78
N SER A 384 -28.49 14.07 17.97
CA SER A 384 -27.70 12.91 18.34
C SER A 384 -26.45 12.81 17.50
N PHE A 385 -25.28 12.90 18.14
CA PHE A 385 -23.98 13.00 17.45
C PHE A 385 -22.83 12.49 18.33
N PHE A 386 -21.70 12.20 17.69
CA PHE A 386 -20.42 11.96 18.36
C PHE A 386 -19.57 13.25 18.38
N ASP A 387 -18.93 13.57 17.26
CA ASP A 387 -17.98 14.69 17.14
C ASP A 387 -18.36 15.71 16.06
N THR A 388 -19.42 15.42 15.31
CA THR A 388 -19.81 16.17 14.12
C THR A 388 -21.23 16.70 14.31
N ILE A 389 -21.41 17.99 14.08
CA ILE A 389 -22.73 18.63 14.04
C ILE A 389 -22.93 19.33 12.70
N THR A 390 -24.17 19.35 12.23
CA THR A 390 -24.58 20.10 11.05
C THR A 390 -25.61 21.14 11.45
N ILE A 391 -25.38 22.39 11.06
CA ILE A 391 -26.22 23.55 11.40
C ILE A 391 -27.08 23.92 10.20
N ASN A 392 -28.39 24.02 10.40
CA ASN A 392 -29.34 24.53 9.40
C ASN A 392 -29.22 26.06 9.35
N SER A 393 -28.30 26.58 8.53
CA SER A 393 -27.97 28.02 8.48
C SER A 393 -28.72 28.80 7.41
N GLY A 394 -29.36 28.13 6.45
CA GLY A 394 -30.22 28.76 5.44
C GLY A 394 -29.50 29.87 4.66
N GLU A 395 -30.10 31.05 4.59
CA GLU A 395 -29.53 32.20 3.87
C GLU A 395 -28.22 32.72 4.49
N GLN A 396 -27.90 32.36 5.75
CA GLN A 396 -26.69 32.80 6.43
C GLN A 396 -25.45 31.93 6.13
N THR A 397 -25.62 30.78 5.46
CA THR A 397 -24.54 29.81 5.23
C THR A 397 -23.29 30.44 4.64
N ASP A 398 -23.42 31.21 3.54
CA ASP A 398 -22.28 31.82 2.85
C ASP A 398 -21.58 32.87 3.70
N ALA A 399 -22.34 33.70 4.42
CA ALA A 399 -21.79 34.75 5.27
C ALA A 399 -21.03 34.16 6.47
N LEU A 400 -21.58 33.11 7.10
CA LEU A 400 -20.93 32.41 8.22
C LEU A 400 -19.69 31.64 7.75
N TYR A 401 -19.75 30.97 6.60
CA TYR A 401 -18.61 30.29 6.00
C TYR A 401 -17.46 31.28 5.70
N ALA A 402 -17.75 32.42 5.07
CA ALA A 402 -16.76 33.46 4.80
C ALA A 402 -16.17 34.05 6.09
N LYS A 403 -17.00 34.24 7.12
CA LYS A 403 -16.56 34.71 8.44
C LYS A 403 -15.64 33.69 9.14
N ALA A 404 -15.92 32.40 9.01
CA ALA A 404 -15.07 31.33 9.52
C ALA A 404 -13.72 31.29 8.78
N ALA A 405 -13.74 31.35 7.45
CA ALA A 405 -12.53 31.41 6.63
C ALA A 405 -11.65 32.62 6.99
N ALA A 406 -12.25 33.80 7.18
CA ALA A 406 -11.54 35.00 7.62
C ALA A 406 -10.97 34.90 9.05
N ALA A 407 -11.43 33.93 9.85
CA ALA A 407 -10.92 33.60 11.18
C ALA A 407 -9.97 32.38 11.16
N ASP A 408 -9.50 31.98 9.98
CA ASP A 408 -8.61 30.83 9.78
C ASP A 408 -9.22 29.49 10.22
N LEU A 409 -10.55 29.34 10.07
CA LEU A 409 -11.32 28.14 10.39
C LEU A 409 -11.94 27.54 9.12
N ASN A 410 -11.56 26.32 8.77
CA ASN A 410 -12.21 25.58 7.69
C ASN A 410 -13.41 24.80 8.24
N LEU A 411 -14.59 25.06 7.70
CA LEU A 411 -15.81 24.31 7.99
C LEU A 411 -16.24 23.51 6.75
N ARG A 412 -17.11 22.51 6.93
CA ARG A 412 -17.73 21.82 5.79
C ARG A 412 -18.91 22.62 5.27
N LYS A 413 -18.84 23.10 4.03
CA LYS A 413 -19.95 23.82 3.40
C LYS A 413 -20.89 22.82 2.71
N LEU A 414 -22.17 22.91 3.03
CA LEU A 414 -23.25 22.12 2.43
C LEU A 414 -24.34 23.06 1.90
N ASN A 415 -25.29 22.55 1.12
CA ASN A 415 -26.38 23.37 0.61
C ASN A 415 -27.28 23.88 1.75
N GLY A 416 -27.21 25.19 2.06
CA GLY A 416 -27.95 25.83 3.15
C GLY A 416 -27.55 25.36 4.57
N LYS A 417 -26.41 24.66 4.69
CA LYS A 417 -25.95 24.05 5.96
C LYS A 417 -24.44 24.19 6.14
N LEU A 418 -23.99 24.16 7.40
CA LEU A 418 -22.56 24.10 7.75
C LEU A 418 -22.30 22.91 8.66
N GLY A 419 -21.34 22.06 8.28
CA GLY A 419 -20.84 20.97 9.10
C GLY A 419 -19.59 21.38 9.88
N ILE A 420 -19.50 20.92 11.12
CA ILE A 420 -18.35 21.13 12.01
C ILE A 420 -18.04 19.80 12.68
N SER A 421 -16.84 19.29 12.44
CA SER A 421 -16.32 18.06 13.02
C SER A 421 -15.15 18.37 13.95
N PHE A 422 -15.26 17.99 15.21
CA PHE A 422 -14.19 18.08 16.20
C PHE A 422 -13.36 16.81 16.24
N ASP A 423 -12.18 16.94 16.81
CA ASP A 423 -11.21 15.88 16.87
C ASP A 423 -10.38 15.90 18.15
N GLU A 424 -9.34 15.09 18.21
CA GLU A 424 -8.47 14.97 19.39
C GLU A 424 -7.76 16.31 19.73
N THR A 425 -7.47 17.11 18.71
CA THR A 425 -6.67 18.34 18.82
C THR A 425 -7.46 19.57 19.23
N THR A 426 -8.78 19.51 19.10
CA THR A 426 -9.70 20.63 19.39
C THR A 426 -9.51 21.14 20.82
N THR A 427 -9.38 22.46 21.00
CA THR A 427 -9.22 23.13 22.30
C THR A 427 -10.41 24.00 22.66
N THR A 428 -10.48 24.51 23.90
CA THR A 428 -11.50 25.50 24.27
C THR A 428 -11.37 26.80 23.48
N ALA A 429 -10.15 27.20 23.10
CA ALA A 429 -9.92 28.38 22.26
C ALA A 429 -10.51 28.22 20.85
N ASP A 430 -10.58 26.99 20.35
CA ASP A 430 -11.23 26.69 19.07
C ASP A 430 -12.75 26.82 19.19
N VAL A 431 -13.33 26.37 20.30
CA VAL A 431 -14.74 26.57 20.61
C VAL A 431 -15.06 28.07 20.75
N GLU A 432 -14.22 28.85 21.43
CA GLU A 432 -14.37 30.32 21.53
C GLU A 432 -14.30 31.01 20.16
N ALA A 433 -13.39 30.57 19.30
CA ALA A 433 -13.27 31.10 17.95
C ALA A 433 -14.53 30.82 17.12
N LEU A 434 -15.10 29.61 17.23
CA LEU A 434 -16.37 29.27 16.62
C LEU A 434 -17.53 30.06 17.24
N PHE A 435 -17.57 30.24 18.55
CA PHE A 435 -18.56 31.10 19.22
C PHE A 435 -18.52 32.52 18.66
N ALA A 436 -17.32 33.08 18.42
CA ALA A 436 -17.18 34.39 17.80
C ALA A 436 -17.71 34.42 16.35
N VAL A 437 -17.50 33.36 15.56
CA VAL A 437 -18.08 33.22 14.21
C VAL A 437 -19.60 33.24 14.26
N PHE A 438 -20.21 32.48 15.17
CA PHE A 438 -21.67 32.37 15.29
C PHE A 438 -22.30 33.45 16.19
N GLY A 439 -21.52 34.34 16.81
CA GLY A 439 -22.03 35.42 17.67
C GLY A 439 -22.54 34.94 19.04
N ILE A 440 -22.11 33.76 19.48
CA ILE A 440 -22.49 33.13 20.74
C ILE A 440 -21.80 33.86 21.91
N LYS A 441 -22.53 34.13 22.99
CA LYS A 441 -22.04 34.81 24.21
C LYS A 441 -22.05 33.92 25.46
N GLU A 442 -22.38 32.65 25.28
CA GLU A 442 -22.39 31.66 26.35
C GLU A 442 -20.98 31.40 26.90
N ASP A 443 -20.89 31.10 28.18
CA ASP A 443 -19.63 30.75 28.85
C ASP A 443 -19.36 29.24 28.74
N ILE A 444 -18.18 28.87 28.24
CA ILE A 444 -17.80 27.48 28.00
C ILE A 444 -17.78 26.67 29.31
N ALA A 445 -17.30 27.24 30.41
CA ALA A 445 -17.21 26.51 31.68
C ALA A 445 -18.60 26.27 32.28
N ALA A 446 -19.52 27.22 32.14
CA ALA A 446 -20.92 27.08 32.53
C ALA A 446 -21.62 25.97 31.70
N LEU A 447 -21.48 26.00 30.37
CA LEU A 447 -22.02 24.95 29.49
C LEU A 447 -21.43 23.57 29.82
N SER A 448 -20.11 23.50 30.02
CA SER A 448 -19.43 22.27 30.41
C SER A 448 -19.97 21.71 31.72
N THR A 449 -20.23 22.57 32.71
CA THR A 449 -20.78 22.16 34.01
C THR A 449 -22.21 21.64 33.88
N GLU A 450 -23.03 22.27 33.04
CA GLU A 450 -24.40 21.81 32.75
C GLU A 450 -24.39 20.42 32.09
N ILE A 451 -23.56 20.24 31.05
CA ILE A 451 -23.43 18.99 30.31
C ILE A 451 -22.91 17.86 31.19
N ALA A 452 -22.01 18.14 32.15
CA ALA A 452 -21.43 17.13 33.03
C ALA A 452 -22.47 16.34 33.85
N SER A 453 -23.69 16.87 34.02
CA SER A 453 -24.80 16.13 34.68
C SER A 453 -25.29 14.91 33.88
N ASN A 454 -25.11 14.92 32.56
CA ASN A 454 -25.34 13.81 31.64
C ASN A 454 -24.42 13.96 30.44
N GLU A 455 -23.14 13.61 30.63
CA GLU A 455 -22.06 13.80 29.63
C GLU A 455 -22.40 13.27 28.23
N PHE A 456 -23.18 12.18 28.17
CA PHE A 456 -23.57 11.52 26.91
C PHE A 456 -25.01 11.83 26.51
N ALA A 457 -25.58 12.98 26.92
CA ALA A 457 -26.97 13.34 26.60
C ALA A 457 -27.26 13.35 25.08
N ALA A 458 -26.26 13.70 24.26
CA ALA A 458 -26.34 13.67 22.80
C ALA A 458 -26.12 12.27 22.19
N ILE A 459 -25.89 11.23 23.00
CA ILE A 459 -25.84 9.84 22.55
C ILE A 459 -27.05 9.10 23.16
N PRO A 460 -28.02 8.64 22.35
CA PRO A 460 -29.17 7.88 22.84
C PRO A 460 -28.73 6.72 23.73
N GLU A 461 -29.45 6.47 24.83
CA GLU A 461 -29.03 5.50 25.85
C GLU A 461 -28.79 4.09 25.27
N ALA A 462 -29.65 3.65 24.34
CA ALA A 462 -29.52 2.37 23.64
C ALA A 462 -28.28 2.26 22.73
N LEU A 463 -27.67 3.39 22.38
CA LEU A 463 -26.50 3.49 21.50
C LEU A 463 -25.22 3.82 22.25
N ARG A 464 -25.25 3.88 23.59
CA ARG A 464 -24.04 3.99 24.40
C ARG A 464 -23.37 2.63 24.49
N ARG A 465 -22.07 2.56 24.23
CA ARG A 465 -21.29 1.33 24.33
C ARG A 465 -21.26 0.83 25.76
N THR A 466 -21.57 -0.46 25.92
CA THR A 466 -21.46 -1.18 27.20
C THR A 466 -20.44 -2.33 27.15
N SER A 467 -20.09 -2.80 25.95
CA SER A 467 -19.10 -3.85 25.74
C SER A 467 -17.68 -3.35 26.02
N LYS A 468 -16.84 -4.25 26.56
CA LYS A 468 -15.41 -4.03 26.74
C LYS A 468 -14.68 -4.21 25.40
N TYR A 469 -13.50 -3.61 25.28
CA TYR A 469 -12.62 -3.70 24.12
C TYR A 469 -11.16 -3.58 24.57
N LEU A 470 -10.23 -4.04 23.73
CA LEU A 470 -8.79 -3.99 23.97
C LEU A 470 -8.42 -4.63 25.31
N THR A 471 -9.08 -5.75 25.65
CA THR A 471 -8.87 -6.46 26.92
C THR A 471 -7.62 -7.33 26.90
N HIS A 472 -7.05 -7.58 25.71
CA HIS A 472 -5.80 -8.32 25.58
C HIS A 472 -4.64 -7.55 26.26
N PRO A 473 -3.70 -8.22 26.96
CA PRO A 473 -2.65 -7.54 27.71
C PRO A 473 -1.78 -6.58 26.90
N VAL A 474 -1.57 -6.86 25.60
CA VAL A 474 -0.78 -5.97 24.73
C VAL A 474 -1.27 -4.52 24.76
N PHE A 475 -2.58 -4.30 24.93
CA PHE A 475 -3.16 -2.95 25.03
C PHE A 475 -3.15 -2.37 26.45
N ASN A 476 -2.56 -3.09 27.42
CA ASN A 476 -2.61 -2.79 28.85
C ASN A 476 -1.23 -2.82 29.54
N THR A 477 -0.14 -3.09 28.79
CA THR A 477 1.22 -3.25 29.37
C THR A 477 2.26 -2.23 28.88
N HIS A 478 1.93 -1.38 27.91
CA HIS A 478 2.91 -0.51 27.22
C HIS A 478 2.58 1.00 27.26
N HIS A 479 1.97 1.48 28.35
CA HIS A 479 1.47 2.86 28.43
C HIS A 479 2.50 3.93 28.81
N SER A 480 3.62 3.55 29.45
CA SER A 480 4.73 4.50 29.62
C SER A 480 5.57 4.57 28.37
N GLU A 481 6.10 5.75 28.05
CA GLU A 481 6.94 5.94 26.86
C GLU A 481 8.14 4.96 26.83
N THR A 482 8.77 4.68 27.98
CA THR A 482 9.84 3.68 28.09
C THR A 482 9.38 2.26 27.74
N GLN A 483 8.20 1.84 28.20
CA GLN A 483 7.66 0.52 27.84
C GLN A 483 7.33 0.46 26.35
N MET A 484 6.77 1.54 25.81
CA MET A 484 6.45 1.64 24.39
C MET A 484 7.70 1.59 23.52
N MET A 485 8.73 2.38 23.84
CA MET A 485 10.03 2.33 23.15
C MET A 485 10.62 0.92 23.13
N ARG A 486 10.58 0.23 24.28
CA ARG A 486 11.07 -1.16 24.38
C ARG A 486 10.24 -2.13 23.55
N TYR A 487 8.92 -1.98 23.55
CA TYR A 487 8.03 -2.82 22.76
C TYR A 487 8.27 -2.64 21.26
N LEU A 488 8.29 -1.40 20.79
CA LEU A 488 8.59 -1.04 19.40
C LEU A 488 9.95 -1.62 18.97
N LYS A 489 10.99 -1.43 19.78
CA LYS A 489 12.34 -1.94 19.47
C LYS A 489 12.42 -3.47 19.53
N GLN A 490 11.68 -4.09 20.44
CA GLN A 490 11.61 -5.55 20.51
C GLN A 490 11.02 -6.14 19.24
N LEU A 491 9.93 -5.56 18.71
CA LEU A 491 9.34 -5.99 17.46
C LEU A 491 10.24 -5.68 16.26
N GLU A 492 10.81 -4.49 16.19
CA GLU A 492 11.75 -4.09 15.13
C GLU A 492 12.91 -5.09 15.00
N ASN A 493 13.49 -5.51 16.12
CA ASN A 493 14.62 -6.46 16.13
C ASN A 493 14.22 -7.89 15.71
N LYS A 494 12.92 -8.21 15.55
CA LYS A 494 12.44 -9.48 15.00
C LYS A 494 12.31 -9.46 13.47
N ASP A 495 12.53 -8.30 12.86
CA ASP A 495 12.29 -8.07 11.44
C ASP A 495 13.60 -7.77 10.69
N PHE A 496 13.86 -8.55 9.65
CA PHE A 496 14.94 -8.25 8.71
C PHE A 496 14.47 -7.15 7.75
N SER A 497 15.33 -6.15 7.56
CA SER A 497 15.06 -4.92 6.82
C SER A 497 16.33 -4.44 6.10
N LEU A 498 16.27 -3.37 5.30
CA LEU A 498 17.44 -2.85 4.58
C LEU A 498 18.52 -2.26 5.51
N THR A 499 18.23 -2.09 6.80
CA THR A 499 19.27 -1.73 7.79
C THR A 499 20.17 -2.91 8.17
N HIS A 500 19.82 -4.12 7.74
CA HIS A 500 20.53 -5.36 8.07
C HIS A 500 21.40 -5.86 6.90
N GLY A 501 20.86 -5.81 5.68
CA GLY A 501 21.51 -6.25 4.45
C GLY A 501 20.52 -6.28 3.29
N MET A 502 21.01 -6.70 2.12
CA MET A 502 20.22 -6.71 0.88
C MET A 502 18.98 -7.60 1.01
N ILE A 503 17.87 -7.12 0.47
CA ILE A 503 16.62 -7.87 0.28
C ILE A 503 16.38 -8.01 -1.24
N PRO A 504 16.90 -9.06 -1.92
CA PRO A 504 16.93 -9.10 -3.38
C PRO A 504 15.60 -9.63 -3.98
N LEU A 505 14.47 -9.06 -3.56
CA LEU A 505 13.14 -9.45 -4.02
C LEU A 505 12.91 -8.98 -5.46
N GLY A 506 12.89 -9.93 -6.41
CA GLY A 506 12.45 -9.69 -7.78
C GLY A 506 11.09 -9.00 -7.87
N SER A 507 10.94 -8.10 -8.84
CA SER A 507 9.78 -7.25 -9.08
C SER A 507 9.42 -6.32 -7.90
N CYS A 508 10.33 -6.07 -6.96
CA CYS A 508 10.07 -5.22 -5.79
C CYS A 508 10.99 -3.99 -5.72
N THR A 509 12.14 -4.01 -6.38
CA THR A 509 13.12 -2.90 -6.38
C THR A 509 13.39 -2.37 -4.97
N MET A 510 13.99 -3.21 -4.14
CA MET A 510 14.34 -2.87 -2.75
C MET A 510 15.55 -1.92 -2.67
N LYS A 511 15.44 -0.75 -3.32
CA LYS A 511 16.49 0.27 -3.39
C LYS A 511 16.53 1.13 -2.13
N LEU A 512 17.51 2.03 -2.06
CA LEU A 512 17.63 3.02 -0.98
C LEU A 512 16.35 3.86 -0.84
N ASN A 513 15.88 4.01 0.40
CA ASN A 513 14.94 5.06 0.80
C ASN A 513 15.75 6.10 1.59
N ALA A 514 16.19 7.17 0.95
CA ALA A 514 17.20 8.04 1.54
C ALA A 514 16.61 8.91 2.65
N ALA A 515 17.40 9.18 3.70
CA ALA A 515 16.96 10.01 4.82
C ALA A 515 16.52 11.41 4.36
N ALA A 516 17.23 12.01 3.40
CA ALA A 516 16.88 13.31 2.83
C ALA A 516 15.49 13.30 2.16
N GLU A 517 15.12 12.21 1.48
CA GLU A 517 13.81 12.05 0.83
C GLU A 517 12.68 11.89 1.84
N MET A 518 12.97 11.30 3.00
CA MET A 518 11.99 11.02 4.07
C MET A 518 11.70 12.23 4.97
N ILE A 519 12.66 13.14 5.17
CA ILE A 519 12.51 14.31 6.06
C ILE A 519 11.23 15.13 5.80
N PRO A 520 10.85 15.46 4.54
CA PRO A 520 9.68 16.30 4.29
C PRO A 520 8.34 15.65 4.64
N VAL A 521 8.27 14.32 4.69
CA VAL A 521 7.00 13.58 4.93
C VAL A 521 6.36 13.97 6.26
N THR A 522 7.18 14.27 7.27
CA THR A 522 6.71 14.63 8.63
C THR A 522 6.63 16.14 8.87
N TRP A 523 6.85 16.98 7.84
CA TRP A 523 6.65 18.42 7.96
C TRP A 523 5.16 18.74 8.08
N PRO A 524 4.72 19.60 9.02
CA PRO A 524 3.31 19.95 9.18
C PRO A 524 2.66 20.50 7.91
N GLU A 525 3.43 21.22 7.08
CA GLU A 525 2.96 21.78 5.81
C GLU A 525 2.58 20.72 4.77
N PHE A 526 3.04 19.47 4.94
CA PHE A 526 2.60 18.32 4.16
C PHE A 526 1.69 17.39 4.96
N GLY A 527 2.08 17.03 6.19
CA GLY A 527 1.40 16.04 7.02
C GLY A 527 0.06 16.50 7.62
N SER A 528 -0.16 17.80 7.82
CA SER A 528 -1.30 18.32 8.61
C SER A 528 -2.40 18.97 7.77
N ILE A 529 -2.27 19.04 6.45
CA ILE A 529 -3.31 19.63 5.59
C ILE A 529 -4.46 18.62 5.41
N HIS A 530 -5.70 19.09 5.54
CA HIS A 530 -6.90 18.30 5.27
C HIS A 530 -7.12 18.16 3.75
N PRO A 531 -7.45 16.98 3.20
CA PRO A 531 -7.57 16.77 1.74
C PRO A 531 -8.56 17.71 1.05
N PHE A 532 -9.63 18.09 1.75
CA PHE A 532 -10.68 19.00 1.24
C PHE A 532 -10.55 20.44 1.75
N ALA A 533 -9.35 20.84 2.21
CA ALA A 533 -9.08 22.24 2.51
C ALA A 533 -9.25 23.10 1.24
N PRO A 534 -9.63 24.39 1.37
CA PRO A 534 -9.69 25.31 0.24
C PRO A 534 -8.39 25.28 -0.59
N ALA A 535 -8.52 25.28 -1.92
CA ALA A 535 -7.40 25.06 -2.84
C ALA A 535 -6.24 26.07 -2.66
N ASP A 536 -6.54 27.30 -2.25
CA ASP A 536 -5.55 28.34 -1.97
C ASP A 536 -4.68 28.04 -0.73
N GLN A 537 -5.13 27.15 0.15
CA GLN A 537 -4.37 26.67 1.30
C GLN A 537 -3.45 25.50 0.97
N ALA A 538 -3.63 24.86 -0.20
CA ALA A 538 -2.84 23.73 -0.68
C ALA A 538 -2.03 24.08 -1.95
N ALA A 539 -1.71 25.36 -2.17
CA ALA A 539 -1.00 25.83 -3.35
C ALA A 539 0.37 25.17 -3.54
N GLY A 540 1.07 24.85 -2.45
CA GLY A 540 2.33 24.12 -2.46
C GLY A 540 2.18 22.68 -2.95
N TYR A 541 1.12 21.98 -2.53
CA TYR A 541 0.78 20.65 -3.05
C TYR A 541 0.45 20.71 -4.55
N ALA A 542 -0.33 21.70 -4.99
CA ALA A 542 -0.64 21.87 -6.41
C ALA A 542 0.62 22.11 -7.25
N ALA A 543 1.55 22.94 -6.77
CA ALA A 543 2.82 23.21 -7.44
C ALA A 543 3.74 21.98 -7.46
N LEU A 544 3.88 21.25 -6.34
CA LEU A 544 4.65 20.01 -6.25
C LEU A 544 4.09 18.93 -7.19
N ALA A 545 2.76 18.74 -7.17
CA ALA A 545 2.08 17.76 -8.02
C ALA A 545 2.29 18.08 -9.51
N LYS A 546 2.18 19.36 -9.89
CA LYS A 546 2.44 19.79 -11.27
C LYS A 546 3.88 19.49 -11.70
N ASP A 547 4.86 19.89 -10.91
CA ASP A 547 6.28 19.68 -11.26
C ASP A 547 6.64 18.18 -11.29
N LEU A 548 6.08 17.37 -10.38
CA LEU A 548 6.25 15.92 -10.41
C LEU A 548 5.61 15.30 -11.67
N LYS A 549 4.38 15.70 -12.04
CA LYS A 549 3.74 15.22 -13.28
C LYS A 549 4.57 15.54 -14.51
N GLU A 550 5.11 16.75 -14.62
CA GLU A 550 5.97 17.16 -15.75
C GLU A 550 7.23 16.30 -15.84
N LYS A 551 7.89 16.03 -14.70
CA LYS A 551 9.06 15.13 -14.63
C LYS A 551 8.70 13.70 -15.03
N LEU A 552 7.57 13.18 -14.55
CA LEU A 552 7.13 11.83 -14.89
C LEU A 552 6.73 11.71 -16.37
N CYS A 553 6.11 12.74 -16.97
CA CYS A 553 5.86 12.80 -18.42
C CYS A 553 7.17 12.65 -19.20
N GLU A 554 8.19 13.44 -18.86
CA GLU A 554 9.50 13.37 -19.51
C GLU A 554 10.14 11.97 -19.38
N ILE A 555 10.16 11.41 -18.17
CA ILE A 555 10.76 10.10 -17.89
C ILE A 555 10.06 8.96 -18.67
N THR A 556 8.75 9.08 -18.88
CA THR A 556 7.95 7.98 -19.45
C THR A 556 7.55 8.20 -20.90
N GLY A 557 7.76 9.39 -21.46
CA GLY A 557 7.30 9.76 -22.79
C GLY A 557 5.78 9.84 -22.93
N TYR A 558 5.05 10.02 -21.82
CA TYR A 558 3.61 10.28 -21.81
C TYR A 558 3.31 11.78 -21.82
N ASP A 559 2.04 12.11 -22.04
CA ASP A 559 1.60 13.50 -22.23
C ASP A 559 0.87 14.07 -21.01
N ALA A 560 0.28 13.22 -20.17
CA ALA A 560 -0.42 13.61 -18.95
C ALA A 560 -0.30 12.55 -17.85
N PHE A 561 -0.44 12.96 -16.59
CA PHE A 561 -0.40 12.08 -15.43
C PHE A 561 -1.50 12.38 -14.42
N SER A 562 -2.16 11.31 -13.94
CA SER A 562 -2.95 11.36 -12.71
C SER A 562 -2.16 10.79 -11.54
N LEU A 563 -2.13 11.51 -10.42
CA LEU A 563 -1.50 11.09 -9.17
C LEU A 563 -2.50 10.47 -8.18
N GLN A 564 -3.77 10.32 -8.57
CA GLN A 564 -4.82 9.84 -7.69
C GLN A 564 -4.65 8.38 -7.21
N PRO A 565 -4.26 7.40 -8.06
CA PRO A 565 -4.25 6.01 -7.64
C PRO A 565 -3.17 5.72 -6.59
N ASN A 566 -3.61 5.23 -5.43
CA ASN A 566 -2.79 5.00 -4.23
C ASN A 566 -2.16 3.59 -4.13
N SER A 567 -2.05 2.86 -5.23
CA SER A 567 -1.26 1.62 -5.34
C SER A 567 -1.06 1.26 -6.81
N GLY A 568 -0.08 0.40 -7.13
CA GLY A 568 0.11 -0.04 -8.52
C GLY A 568 -1.12 -0.74 -9.11
N ALA A 569 -1.79 -1.58 -8.32
CA ALA A 569 -3.05 -2.22 -8.71
C ALA A 569 -4.20 -1.22 -8.91
N SER A 570 -4.23 -0.13 -8.13
CA SER A 570 -5.16 0.99 -8.37
C SER A 570 -4.83 1.72 -9.67
N GLY A 571 -3.55 1.85 -10.01
CA GLY A 571 -3.09 2.41 -11.27
C GLY A 571 -3.50 1.56 -12.48
N GLU A 572 -3.36 0.24 -12.40
CA GLU A 572 -3.90 -0.68 -13.42
C GLU A 572 -5.40 -0.48 -13.61
N TYR A 573 -6.14 -0.42 -12.51
CA TYR A 573 -7.59 -0.23 -12.54
C TYR A 573 -7.97 1.11 -13.20
N ALA A 574 -7.29 2.20 -12.82
CA ALA A 574 -7.51 3.52 -13.40
C ALA A 574 -7.16 3.56 -14.89
N GLY A 575 -6.06 2.91 -15.30
CA GLY A 575 -5.64 2.85 -16.70
C GLY A 575 -6.62 2.08 -17.58
N LEU A 576 -7.12 0.93 -17.12
CA LEU A 576 -8.15 0.18 -17.85
C LEU A 576 -9.49 0.93 -17.92
N ILE A 577 -9.85 1.70 -16.89
CA ILE A 577 -11.01 2.60 -16.94
C ILE A 577 -10.81 3.69 -17.99
N ALA A 578 -9.64 4.32 -18.04
CA ALA A 578 -9.35 5.35 -19.04
C ALA A 578 -9.47 4.78 -20.47
N ILE A 579 -8.92 3.58 -20.70
CA ILE A 579 -9.08 2.84 -21.98
C ILE A 579 -10.56 2.58 -22.28
N GLN A 580 -11.34 2.07 -21.32
CA GLN A 580 -12.74 1.75 -21.54
C GLN A 580 -13.57 3.00 -21.84
N ARG A 581 -13.34 4.10 -21.12
CA ARG A 581 -13.99 5.41 -21.38
C ARG A 581 -13.61 5.96 -22.75
N TYR A 582 -12.37 5.78 -23.18
CA TYR A 582 -11.94 6.15 -24.52
C TYR A 582 -12.67 5.35 -25.60
N HIS A 583 -12.82 4.04 -25.44
CA HIS A 583 -13.63 3.20 -26.34
C HIS A 583 -15.10 3.64 -26.35
N GLU A 584 -15.70 3.88 -25.18
CA GLU A 584 -17.07 4.40 -25.05
C GLU A 584 -17.25 5.72 -25.81
N SER A 585 -16.29 6.65 -25.70
CA SER A 585 -16.35 7.96 -26.35
C SER A 585 -16.36 7.89 -27.89
N ARG A 586 -15.87 6.78 -28.46
CA ARG A 586 -15.81 6.53 -29.90
C ARG A 586 -16.96 5.63 -30.39
N GLY A 587 -17.91 5.28 -29.53
CA GLY A 587 -18.98 4.33 -29.83
C GLY A 587 -18.51 2.86 -29.87
N GLU A 588 -17.32 2.57 -29.37
CA GLU A 588 -16.68 1.25 -29.37
C GLU A 588 -16.73 0.57 -27.99
N GLY A 589 -17.65 0.97 -27.10
CA GLY A 589 -17.76 0.42 -25.74
C GLY A 589 -18.02 -1.10 -25.65
N HIS A 590 -18.30 -1.76 -26.77
CA HIS A 590 -18.40 -3.23 -26.87
C HIS A 590 -17.05 -3.94 -26.76
N ARG A 591 -15.93 -3.23 -26.99
CA ARG A 591 -14.57 -3.75 -26.89
C ARG A 591 -14.22 -4.06 -25.43
N ASN A 592 -14.24 -5.33 -25.05
CA ASN A 592 -14.04 -5.77 -23.67
C ASN A 592 -13.04 -6.94 -23.52
N VAL A 593 -12.31 -7.33 -24.56
CA VAL A 593 -11.27 -8.36 -24.48
C VAL A 593 -9.95 -7.71 -24.06
N CYS A 594 -9.35 -8.24 -22.99
CA CYS A 594 -8.02 -7.86 -22.53
C CYS A 594 -7.06 -9.04 -22.72
N LEU A 595 -6.06 -8.87 -23.59
CA LEU A 595 -5.00 -9.84 -23.80
C LEU A 595 -3.96 -9.71 -22.68
N ILE A 596 -3.59 -10.83 -22.06
CA ILE A 596 -2.64 -10.83 -20.93
C ILE A 596 -1.63 -11.97 -21.14
N PRO A 597 -0.32 -11.69 -21.28
CA PRO A 597 0.71 -12.72 -21.31
C PRO A 597 0.68 -13.60 -20.06
N SER A 598 0.98 -14.89 -20.20
CA SER A 598 1.02 -15.82 -19.06
C SER A 598 2.04 -15.45 -17.98
N SER A 599 3.07 -14.68 -18.34
CA SER A 599 4.10 -14.16 -17.45
C SER A 599 3.64 -12.98 -16.59
N ALA A 600 2.57 -12.27 -16.98
CA ALA A 600 2.14 -11.04 -16.31
C ALA A 600 1.87 -11.26 -14.81
N HIS A 601 2.08 -10.21 -14.02
CA HIS A 601 1.79 -10.20 -12.59
C HIS A 601 0.31 -10.54 -12.32
N GLY A 602 0.03 -11.10 -11.14
CA GLY A 602 -1.31 -11.59 -10.80
C GLY A 602 -2.34 -10.47 -10.64
N THR A 603 -1.89 -9.22 -10.46
CA THR A 603 -2.74 -8.02 -10.43
C THR A 603 -3.37 -7.75 -11.77
N ASN A 604 -2.64 -7.88 -12.89
CA ASN A 604 -3.13 -7.60 -14.24
C ASN A 604 -4.44 -8.35 -14.57
N PRO A 605 -4.52 -9.69 -14.47
CA PRO A 605 -5.76 -10.43 -14.70
C PRO A 605 -6.82 -10.19 -13.62
N ALA A 606 -6.44 -9.92 -12.36
CA ALA A 606 -7.39 -9.55 -11.32
C ALA A 606 -8.06 -8.20 -11.62
N THR A 607 -7.29 -7.22 -12.06
CA THR A 607 -7.75 -5.89 -12.46
C THR A 607 -8.62 -5.95 -13.71
N ALA A 608 -8.21 -6.67 -14.76
CA ALA A 608 -9.02 -6.82 -15.96
C ALA A 608 -10.38 -7.49 -15.66
N SER A 609 -10.39 -8.54 -14.85
CA SER A 609 -11.61 -9.19 -14.34
C SER A 609 -12.51 -8.22 -13.55
N MET A 610 -11.89 -7.36 -12.73
CA MET A 610 -12.56 -6.34 -11.93
C MET A 610 -13.17 -5.20 -12.77
N VAL A 611 -12.69 -4.94 -13.99
CA VAL A 611 -13.30 -4.00 -14.96
C VAL A 611 -14.25 -4.76 -15.92
N SER A 612 -14.67 -5.98 -15.54
CA SER A 612 -15.54 -6.87 -16.35
C SER A 612 -15.00 -7.19 -17.74
N MET A 613 -13.69 -7.09 -17.95
CA MET A 613 -13.06 -7.46 -19.21
C MET A 613 -12.90 -8.97 -19.29
N LYS A 614 -13.03 -9.50 -20.50
CA LYS A 614 -12.72 -10.90 -20.81
C LYS A 614 -11.21 -11.06 -20.93
N VAL A 615 -10.60 -11.64 -19.91
CA VAL A 615 -9.18 -12.02 -19.92
C VAL A 615 -8.95 -13.14 -20.93
N VAL A 616 -8.04 -12.91 -21.88
CA VAL A 616 -7.56 -13.91 -22.83
C VAL A 616 -6.06 -14.04 -22.67
N VAL A 617 -5.62 -15.22 -22.21
CA VAL A 617 -4.20 -15.49 -21.99
C VAL A 617 -3.49 -15.61 -23.33
N VAL A 618 -2.37 -14.91 -23.47
CA VAL A 618 -1.39 -15.04 -24.54
C VAL A 618 -0.22 -15.87 -24.01
N LYS A 619 0.23 -16.86 -24.77
CA LYS A 619 1.34 -17.72 -24.35
C LYS A 619 2.67 -16.96 -24.33
N CYS A 620 3.62 -17.49 -23.56
CA CYS A 620 5.03 -17.21 -23.74
C CYS A 620 5.70 -18.35 -24.54
N ASP A 621 6.73 -18.03 -25.30
CA ASP A 621 7.57 -19.02 -25.97
C ASP A 621 8.53 -19.72 -24.97
N ASN A 622 9.38 -20.62 -25.47
CA ASN A 622 10.33 -21.36 -24.63
C ASN A 622 11.47 -20.49 -24.07
N GLU A 623 11.69 -19.30 -24.64
CA GLU A 623 12.67 -18.31 -24.17
C GLU A 623 12.05 -17.29 -23.21
N GLY A 624 10.73 -17.41 -22.94
CA GLY A 624 10.00 -16.58 -22.00
C GLY A 624 9.46 -15.27 -22.59
N ASN A 625 9.56 -15.06 -23.90
CA ASN A 625 9.00 -13.89 -24.59
C ASN A 625 7.52 -14.12 -24.92
N ILE A 626 6.79 -13.07 -25.27
CA ILE A 626 5.42 -13.19 -25.80
C ILE A 626 5.46 -14.00 -27.11
N ASP A 627 4.63 -15.04 -27.20
CA ASP A 627 4.48 -15.82 -28.43
C ASP A 627 3.70 -15.00 -29.47
N ILE A 628 4.41 -14.41 -30.43
CA ILE A 628 3.83 -13.58 -31.50
C ILE A 628 2.81 -14.33 -32.35
N SER A 629 2.99 -15.65 -32.56
CA SER A 629 2.02 -16.44 -33.33
C SER A 629 0.72 -16.61 -32.55
N ASP A 630 0.80 -16.97 -31.26
CA ASP A 630 -0.40 -17.06 -30.42
C ASP A 630 -1.07 -15.69 -30.23
N LEU A 631 -0.28 -14.61 -30.13
CA LEU A 631 -0.78 -13.23 -30.08
C LEU A 631 -1.57 -12.89 -31.35
N ALA A 632 -1.00 -13.13 -32.54
CA ALA A 632 -1.67 -12.88 -33.82
C ALA A 632 -2.98 -13.66 -33.92
N ASP A 633 -2.98 -14.94 -33.52
CA ASP A 633 -4.18 -15.78 -33.49
C ASP A 633 -5.25 -15.23 -32.52
N LYS A 634 -4.86 -14.74 -31.34
CA LYS A 634 -5.81 -14.12 -30.39
C LYS A 634 -6.36 -12.81 -30.93
N ILE A 635 -5.51 -11.98 -31.53
CA ILE A 635 -5.91 -10.70 -32.10
C ILE A 635 -6.93 -10.95 -33.22
N GLU A 636 -6.65 -11.83 -34.17
CA GLU A 636 -7.58 -12.13 -35.26
C GLU A 636 -8.91 -12.68 -34.73
N LYS A 637 -8.85 -13.58 -33.75
CA LYS A 637 -10.05 -14.15 -33.11
C LYS A 637 -10.90 -13.11 -32.36
N HIS A 638 -10.27 -12.08 -31.80
CA HIS A 638 -10.92 -11.12 -30.90
C HIS A 638 -10.97 -9.69 -31.44
N LYS A 639 -10.56 -9.44 -32.69
CA LYS A 639 -10.37 -8.12 -33.30
C LYS A 639 -11.51 -7.15 -33.07
N GLU A 640 -12.75 -7.58 -33.31
CA GLU A 640 -13.95 -6.75 -33.14
C GLU A 640 -14.25 -6.38 -31.67
N ASN A 641 -13.73 -7.15 -30.71
CA ASN A 641 -13.96 -6.92 -29.27
C ASN A 641 -12.67 -6.60 -28.52
N LEU A 642 -11.54 -6.42 -29.19
CA LEU A 642 -10.25 -6.18 -28.57
C LEU A 642 -10.24 -4.79 -27.93
N SER A 643 -10.15 -4.76 -26.60
CA SER A 643 -10.05 -3.53 -25.81
C SER A 643 -8.61 -3.15 -25.59
N SER A 644 -7.81 -4.10 -25.07
CA SER A 644 -6.43 -3.84 -24.70
C SER A 644 -5.55 -5.08 -24.67
N ILE A 645 -4.24 -4.85 -24.60
CA ILE A 645 -3.25 -5.79 -24.05
C ILE A 645 -2.65 -5.20 -22.78
N MET A 646 -2.36 -6.04 -21.77
CA MET A 646 -1.53 -5.66 -20.63
C MET A 646 -0.18 -6.37 -20.73
N ILE A 647 0.89 -5.63 -21.00
CA ILE A 647 2.26 -6.14 -21.04
C ILE A 647 3.07 -5.58 -19.87
N THR A 648 4.17 -6.22 -19.50
CA THR A 648 5.17 -5.71 -18.55
C THR A 648 6.48 -5.57 -19.30
N TYR A 649 7.19 -4.44 -19.13
CA TYR A 649 8.45 -4.23 -19.83
C TYR A 649 9.55 -3.65 -18.91
N PRO A 650 10.78 -4.20 -18.91
CA PRO A 650 11.10 -5.58 -19.35
C PRO A 650 10.15 -6.58 -18.68
N SER A 651 10.00 -7.77 -19.28
CA SER A 651 9.01 -8.74 -18.81
C SER A 651 9.30 -9.18 -17.36
N THR A 652 8.33 -9.79 -16.70
CA THR A 652 8.50 -10.38 -15.36
C THR A 652 9.53 -11.52 -15.34
N HIS A 653 10.03 -11.95 -16.50
CA HIS A 653 11.15 -12.89 -16.61
C HIS A 653 12.52 -12.20 -16.51
N GLY A 654 12.57 -10.87 -16.39
CA GLY A 654 13.81 -10.11 -16.29
C GLY A 654 14.54 -9.95 -17.62
N VAL A 655 13.82 -9.96 -18.74
CA VAL A 655 14.41 -9.87 -20.09
C VAL A 655 13.73 -8.80 -20.95
N TYR A 656 14.51 -8.20 -21.83
CA TYR A 656 14.01 -7.28 -22.86
C TYR A 656 13.55 -8.06 -24.09
N GLU A 657 12.27 -7.95 -24.41
CA GLU A 657 11.70 -8.55 -25.61
C GLU A 657 11.99 -7.68 -26.84
N GLU A 658 12.69 -8.23 -27.84
CA GLU A 658 13.06 -7.51 -29.06
C GLU A 658 11.82 -6.97 -29.80
N GLN A 659 10.71 -7.73 -29.81
CA GLN A 659 9.52 -7.47 -30.63
C GLN A 659 8.45 -6.62 -29.94
N VAL A 660 8.75 -5.95 -28.82
CA VAL A 660 7.73 -5.19 -28.05
C VAL A 660 7.02 -4.10 -28.87
N LYS A 661 7.73 -3.42 -29.80
CA LYS A 661 7.10 -2.44 -30.70
C LYS A 661 6.10 -3.08 -31.66
N GLU A 662 6.45 -4.25 -32.21
CA GLU A 662 5.56 -5.03 -33.08
C GLU A 662 4.31 -5.46 -32.32
N VAL A 663 4.45 -5.90 -31.05
CA VAL A 663 3.30 -6.22 -30.19
C VAL A 663 2.36 -5.01 -30.03
N CYS A 664 2.89 -3.82 -29.77
CA CYS A 664 2.09 -2.59 -29.68
C CYS A 664 1.37 -2.30 -31.00
N GLU A 665 2.09 -2.33 -32.12
CA GLU A 665 1.57 -2.06 -33.46
C GLU A 665 0.46 -3.05 -33.86
N MET A 666 0.64 -4.34 -33.56
CA MET A 666 -0.38 -5.37 -33.82
C MET A 666 -1.69 -5.11 -33.08
N VAL A 667 -1.61 -4.69 -31.81
CA VAL A 667 -2.79 -4.38 -30.99
C VAL A 667 -3.46 -3.09 -31.45
N HIS A 668 -2.69 -2.04 -31.74
CA HIS A 668 -3.20 -0.79 -32.30
C HIS A 668 -3.89 -0.99 -33.66
N ALA A 669 -3.30 -1.80 -34.55
CA ALA A 669 -3.87 -2.13 -35.86
C ALA A 669 -5.22 -2.88 -35.75
N ALA A 670 -5.46 -3.57 -34.64
CA ALA A 670 -6.72 -4.23 -34.32
C ALA A 670 -7.72 -3.35 -33.54
N GLY A 671 -7.37 -2.08 -33.27
CA GLY A 671 -8.22 -1.12 -32.57
C GLY A 671 -8.14 -1.20 -31.04
N GLY A 672 -7.24 -2.02 -30.49
CA GLY A 672 -6.99 -2.09 -29.06
C GLY A 672 -6.06 -0.98 -28.56
N GLN A 673 -5.89 -0.94 -27.24
CA GLN A 673 -4.93 -0.06 -26.54
C GLN A 673 -3.87 -0.88 -25.81
N VAL A 674 -2.70 -0.30 -25.60
CA VAL A 674 -1.58 -0.94 -24.93
C VAL A 674 -1.46 -0.37 -23.52
N TYR A 675 -1.71 -1.21 -22.53
CA TYR A 675 -1.38 -0.95 -21.14
C TYR A 675 -0.01 -1.58 -20.85
N LEU A 676 0.97 -0.78 -20.44
CA LEU A 676 2.28 -1.26 -20.01
C LEU A 676 2.39 -1.13 -18.49
N ASP A 677 2.54 -2.25 -17.81
CA ASP A 677 2.85 -2.32 -16.39
C ASP A 677 4.27 -1.79 -16.14
N GLY A 678 4.35 -0.63 -15.48
CA GLY A 678 5.60 0.08 -15.19
C GLY A 678 6.28 -0.33 -13.89
N ALA A 679 5.91 -1.46 -13.27
CA ALA A 679 6.59 -1.96 -12.08
C ALA A 679 8.10 -2.18 -12.31
N ASN A 680 8.51 -2.51 -13.54
CA ASN A 680 9.90 -2.77 -13.94
C ASN A 680 10.60 -1.53 -14.55
N MET A 681 10.08 -0.32 -14.30
CA MET A 681 10.67 0.92 -14.81
C MET A 681 12.11 1.18 -14.32
N ASN A 682 12.57 0.52 -13.25
CA ASN A 682 13.97 0.66 -12.81
C ASN A 682 14.99 0.25 -13.87
N ALA A 683 14.59 -0.61 -14.81
CA ALA A 683 15.42 -0.98 -15.96
C ALA A 683 15.30 0.01 -17.14
N GLN A 684 14.29 0.88 -17.15
CA GLN A 684 13.97 1.72 -18.32
C GLN A 684 14.45 3.17 -18.20
N VAL A 685 14.36 3.78 -17.01
CA VAL A 685 14.56 5.23 -16.82
C VAL A 685 15.88 5.69 -17.47
N GLY A 686 15.77 6.67 -18.38
CA GLY A 686 16.92 7.24 -19.09
C GLY A 686 17.48 6.39 -20.25
N LEU A 687 17.04 5.14 -20.41
CA LEU A 687 17.47 4.25 -21.50
C LEU A 687 16.41 4.06 -22.58
N THR A 688 15.14 3.93 -22.17
CA THR A 688 13.94 3.80 -23.02
C THR A 688 12.76 4.44 -22.29
N SER A 689 11.60 4.56 -22.93
CA SER A 689 10.40 4.99 -22.24
C SER A 689 9.13 4.30 -22.78
N PRO A 690 8.13 3.98 -21.94
CA PRO A 690 6.91 3.31 -22.35
C PRO A 690 6.20 4.03 -23.52
N GLY A 691 6.11 5.35 -23.45
CA GLY A 691 5.48 6.16 -24.48
C GLY A 691 6.25 6.21 -25.80
N PHE A 692 7.56 5.92 -25.80
CA PHE A 692 8.37 5.75 -27.02
C PHE A 692 8.26 4.33 -27.60
N ILE A 693 8.07 3.33 -26.74
CA ILE A 693 7.83 1.93 -27.16
C ILE A 693 6.48 1.76 -27.86
N GLY A 694 5.50 2.63 -27.57
CA GLY A 694 4.15 2.57 -28.15
C GLY A 694 3.06 2.21 -27.14
N SER A 695 3.36 2.28 -25.84
CA SER A 695 2.33 2.16 -24.81
C SER A 695 1.42 3.39 -24.78
N ASP A 696 0.12 3.18 -24.54
CA ASP A 696 -0.88 4.25 -24.42
C ASP A 696 -1.03 4.71 -22.96
N VAL A 697 -0.85 3.80 -22.01
CA VAL A 697 -0.97 4.08 -20.58
C VAL A 697 -0.08 3.14 -19.76
N SER A 698 0.53 3.67 -18.69
CA SER A 698 1.20 2.89 -17.66
C SER A 698 0.91 3.42 -16.29
N HIS A 699 0.83 2.52 -15.30
CA HIS A 699 1.09 2.91 -13.93
C HIS A 699 2.60 2.87 -13.64
N LEU A 700 3.03 3.62 -12.63
CA LEU A 700 4.36 3.52 -12.03
C LEU A 700 4.24 3.08 -10.57
N ASN A 701 5.11 2.20 -10.09
CA ASN A 701 5.24 1.96 -8.66
C ASN A 701 6.26 2.95 -8.07
N LEU A 702 5.78 4.06 -7.50
CA LEU A 702 6.68 5.01 -6.82
C LEU A 702 7.41 4.37 -5.63
N HIS A 703 6.81 3.37 -5.02
CA HIS A 703 7.33 2.55 -3.92
C HIS A 703 8.25 1.40 -4.36
N LYS A 704 8.66 1.41 -5.62
CA LYS A 704 9.69 0.54 -6.18
C LYS A 704 10.75 1.43 -6.83
N THR A 705 10.44 1.97 -8.01
CA THR A 705 11.39 2.71 -8.84
C THR A 705 11.78 4.07 -8.26
N PHE A 706 10.90 4.74 -7.51
CA PHE A 706 11.06 6.13 -7.09
C PHE A 706 11.06 6.31 -5.56
N CYS A 707 11.68 5.36 -4.86
CA CYS A 707 12.15 5.44 -3.47
C CYS A 707 11.10 5.58 -2.36
N ILE A 708 9.78 5.60 -2.63
CA ILE A 708 8.79 5.50 -1.54
C ILE A 708 9.06 4.21 -0.76
N PRO A 709 9.13 4.25 0.58
CA PRO A 709 9.48 3.07 1.37
C PRO A 709 8.41 1.99 1.29
N HIS A 710 8.86 0.74 1.29
CA HIS A 710 8.03 -0.46 1.18
C HIS A 710 7.10 -0.69 2.38
N GLY A 711 7.43 -0.16 3.56
CA GLY A 711 6.54 -0.04 4.72
C GLY A 711 6.06 -1.35 5.34
N GLY A 712 6.76 -2.46 5.11
CA GLY A 712 6.32 -3.80 5.51
C GLY A 712 5.15 -4.35 4.68
N GLY A 713 4.85 -3.72 3.53
CA GLY A 713 3.71 -4.07 2.66
C GLY A 713 2.76 -2.89 2.35
N GLY A 714 3.25 -1.65 2.43
CA GLY A 714 2.51 -0.40 2.22
C GLY A 714 2.96 0.71 3.18
N PRO A 715 3.04 1.97 2.73
CA PRO A 715 2.23 2.55 1.67
C PRO A 715 2.79 2.37 0.25
N GLY A 716 1.94 2.66 -0.73
CA GLY A 716 2.36 2.81 -2.12
C GLY A 716 1.65 3.97 -2.81
N MET A 717 2.19 4.38 -3.95
CA MET A 717 1.51 5.23 -4.94
C MET A 717 1.67 4.60 -6.33
N GLY A 718 0.61 4.67 -7.12
CA GLY A 718 0.49 4.08 -8.45
C GLY A 718 0.04 5.06 -9.52
N PRO A 719 0.68 6.23 -9.67
CA PRO A 719 0.26 7.24 -10.64
C PRO A 719 0.26 6.67 -12.05
N ILE A 720 -0.69 7.13 -12.88
CA ILE A 720 -0.80 6.69 -14.27
C ILE A 720 -0.38 7.79 -15.24
N GLY A 721 0.54 7.45 -16.14
CA GLY A 721 0.90 8.27 -17.29
C GLY A 721 0.13 7.80 -18.51
N VAL A 722 -0.37 8.73 -19.31
CA VAL A 722 -1.19 8.44 -20.48
C VAL A 722 -0.77 9.28 -21.70
N LYS A 723 -0.99 8.73 -22.89
CA LYS A 723 -0.95 9.50 -24.14
C LYS A 723 -2.12 10.47 -24.24
N SER A 724 -1.95 11.50 -25.06
CA SER A 724 -2.86 12.65 -25.20
C SER A 724 -4.32 12.27 -25.43
N HIS A 725 -4.59 11.20 -26.17
CA HIS A 725 -5.97 10.75 -26.45
C HIS A 725 -6.67 10.13 -25.24
N LEU A 726 -5.92 9.65 -24.24
CA LEU A 726 -6.44 9.12 -22.99
C LEU A 726 -6.54 10.17 -21.87
N ALA A 727 -5.86 11.31 -22.00
CA ALA A 727 -5.84 12.37 -20.96
C ALA A 727 -7.23 12.87 -20.53
N PRO A 728 -8.23 13.06 -21.42
CA PRO A 728 -9.59 13.46 -21.01
C PRO A 728 -10.35 12.41 -20.17
N PHE A 729 -9.80 11.20 -20.04
CA PHE A 729 -10.41 10.07 -19.35
C PHE A 729 -9.67 9.65 -18.08
N LEU A 730 -8.72 10.46 -17.62
CA LEU A 730 -8.10 10.31 -16.31
C LEU A 730 -9.16 10.39 -15.18
N PRO A 731 -8.88 9.81 -14.01
CA PRO A 731 -9.76 9.94 -12.84
C PRO A 731 -9.92 11.39 -12.39
N GLY A 732 -11.15 11.79 -12.07
CA GLY A 732 -11.46 13.05 -11.38
C GLY A 732 -11.86 12.84 -9.92
N HIS A 733 -12.43 13.86 -9.28
CA HIS A 733 -12.86 13.78 -7.89
C HIS A 733 -14.02 14.74 -7.57
N ILE A 734 -15.02 14.28 -6.81
CA ILE A 734 -16.27 14.99 -6.49
C ILE A 734 -16.09 16.33 -5.78
N GLU A 735 -14.97 16.54 -5.09
CA GLU A 735 -14.63 17.80 -4.40
C GLU A 735 -14.01 18.85 -5.34
N ASN A 736 -14.34 18.81 -6.64
CA ASN A 736 -13.74 19.61 -7.71
C ASN A 736 -12.22 19.35 -7.81
N GLY A 737 -11.87 18.08 -8.03
CA GLY A 737 -10.48 17.62 -8.14
C GLY A 737 -9.66 18.35 -9.20
N VAL A 738 -8.35 18.11 -9.21
CA VAL A 738 -7.43 18.70 -10.20
C VAL A 738 -7.81 18.28 -11.63
N GLU A 739 -8.40 17.10 -11.80
CA GLU A 739 -8.73 16.50 -13.11
C GLU A 739 -10.22 16.13 -13.24
N GLY A 740 -11.11 17.13 -13.19
CA GLY A 740 -12.55 16.92 -13.37
C GLY A 740 -13.25 16.35 -12.13
N ASP A 741 -14.57 16.16 -12.24
CA ASP A 741 -15.45 16.03 -11.07
C ASP A 741 -16.01 14.61 -10.83
N ASP A 742 -15.74 13.66 -11.74
CA ASP A 742 -16.29 12.31 -11.71
C ASP A 742 -15.20 11.24 -11.91
N TYR A 743 -15.56 9.99 -11.59
CA TYR A 743 -14.75 8.78 -11.78
C TYR A 743 -13.56 8.64 -10.83
N ALA A 744 -13.68 9.13 -9.60
CA ALA A 744 -12.68 8.85 -8.57
C ALA A 744 -12.43 7.36 -8.39
N VAL A 745 -11.14 7.01 -8.26
CA VAL A 745 -10.65 5.65 -7.96
C VAL A 745 -10.06 5.53 -6.55
N SER A 746 -9.83 6.66 -5.88
CA SER A 746 -9.34 6.76 -4.50
C SER A 746 -10.11 7.85 -3.74
N ALA A 747 -10.07 7.81 -2.41
CA ALA A 747 -10.85 8.72 -1.55
C ALA A 747 -10.40 10.20 -1.59
N ALA A 748 -9.21 10.47 -2.10
CA ALA A 748 -8.64 11.81 -2.19
C ALA A 748 -8.00 12.00 -3.56
N ASP A 749 -8.05 13.23 -4.08
CA ASP A 749 -7.67 13.57 -5.45
C ASP A 749 -6.19 13.30 -5.78
N LEU A 750 -5.29 13.47 -4.81
CA LEU A 750 -3.86 13.14 -4.93
C LEU A 750 -3.47 11.85 -4.20
N GLY A 751 -4.45 10.99 -3.89
CA GLY A 751 -4.24 9.75 -3.15
C GLY A 751 -3.52 9.98 -1.82
N SER A 752 -2.34 9.37 -1.65
CA SER A 752 -1.48 9.57 -0.48
C SER A 752 -0.49 10.71 -0.72
N ALA A 753 -0.98 11.95 -0.70
CA ALA A 753 -0.22 13.12 -1.16
C ALA A 753 1.08 13.36 -0.37
N SER A 754 1.09 13.10 0.95
CA SER A 754 2.24 13.39 1.83
C SER A 754 3.52 12.59 1.55
N ILE A 755 3.43 11.51 0.74
CA ILE A 755 4.59 10.70 0.35
C ILE A 755 5.07 10.97 -1.08
N LEU A 756 4.36 11.82 -1.86
CA LEU A 756 4.84 12.33 -3.14
C LEU A 756 6.16 13.12 -3.06
N PRO A 757 6.44 13.88 -1.97
CA PRO A 757 7.74 14.54 -1.78
C PRO A 757 8.95 13.61 -1.91
N ILE A 758 8.82 12.33 -1.56
CA ILE A 758 9.92 11.34 -1.61
C ILE A 758 10.39 11.15 -3.05
N SER A 759 9.46 10.81 -3.96
CA SER A 759 9.78 10.58 -5.36
C SER A 759 10.21 11.86 -6.08
N TRP A 760 9.64 13.01 -5.70
CA TRP A 760 10.10 14.30 -6.19
C TRP A 760 11.56 14.55 -5.79
N ALA A 761 11.90 14.31 -4.52
CA ALA A 761 13.25 14.51 -3.99
C ALA A 761 14.26 13.61 -4.70
N TYR A 762 13.94 12.33 -4.90
CA TYR A 762 14.76 11.39 -5.65
C TYR A 762 15.08 11.92 -7.06
N ILE A 763 14.05 12.29 -7.84
CA ILE A 763 14.22 12.80 -9.20
C ILE A 763 15.04 14.09 -9.20
N ALA A 764 14.77 15.00 -8.26
CA ALA A 764 15.46 16.29 -8.18
C ALA A 764 16.94 16.16 -7.79
N MET A 765 17.30 15.20 -6.92
CA MET A 765 18.69 14.97 -6.51
C MET A 765 19.47 14.13 -7.51
N MET A 766 18.81 13.23 -8.24
CA MET A 766 19.47 12.42 -9.26
C MET A 766 19.69 13.19 -10.57
N GLY A 767 18.73 14.05 -10.96
CA GLY A 767 18.71 14.66 -12.29
C GLY A 767 18.69 13.61 -13.41
N GLU A 768 18.84 14.03 -14.67
CA GLU A 768 18.85 13.08 -15.79
C GLU A 768 20.00 12.08 -15.68
N ALA A 769 21.24 12.57 -15.56
CA ALA A 769 22.42 11.72 -15.62
C ALA A 769 22.47 10.70 -14.48
N GLY A 770 22.07 11.10 -13.26
CA GLY A 770 22.02 10.21 -12.11
C GLY A 770 20.95 9.14 -12.25
N LEU A 771 19.76 9.49 -12.74
CA LEU A 771 18.68 8.52 -13.01
C LEU A 771 19.12 7.49 -14.06
N THR A 772 19.73 7.95 -15.16
CA THR A 772 20.28 7.08 -16.20
C THR A 772 21.39 6.17 -15.66
N ASP A 773 22.32 6.68 -14.83
CA ASP A 773 23.39 5.88 -14.21
C ASP A 773 22.83 4.84 -13.23
N ALA A 774 21.82 5.19 -12.42
CA ALA A 774 21.13 4.24 -11.53
C ALA A 774 20.58 3.05 -12.31
N THR A 775 19.84 3.29 -13.40
CA THR A 775 19.32 2.21 -14.25
C THR A 775 20.44 1.35 -14.85
N LYS A 776 21.54 1.97 -15.31
CA LYS A 776 22.71 1.24 -15.83
C LYS A 776 23.35 0.34 -14.76
N VAL A 777 23.49 0.85 -13.54
CA VAL A 777 24.06 0.10 -12.41
C VAL A 777 23.12 -1.02 -11.95
N ALA A 778 21.81 -0.81 -11.94
CA ALA A 778 20.85 -1.88 -11.64
C ALA A 778 20.99 -3.07 -12.61
N ILE A 779 21.16 -2.79 -13.91
CA ILE A 779 21.40 -3.81 -14.95
C ILE A 779 22.77 -4.48 -14.75
N LEU A 780 23.82 -3.70 -14.43
CA LEU A 780 25.15 -4.23 -14.13
C LEU A 780 25.10 -5.19 -12.93
N ASN A 781 24.47 -4.79 -11.83
CA ASN A 781 24.37 -5.57 -10.59
C ASN A 781 23.64 -6.89 -10.86
N ALA A 782 22.52 -6.87 -11.59
CA ALA A 782 21.78 -8.08 -11.94
C ALA A 782 22.59 -9.04 -12.83
N ASN A 783 23.29 -8.52 -13.84
CA ASN A 783 24.13 -9.34 -14.72
C ASN A 783 25.36 -9.89 -13.99
N TYR A 784 25.92 -9.14 -13.05
CA TYR A 784 27.01 -9.60 -12.19
C TYR A 784 26.58 -10.78 -11.32
N VAL A 785 25.46 -10.65 -10.62
CA VAL A 785 24.88 -11.73 -9.79
C VAL A 785 24.56 -12.95 -10.66
N MET A 786 23.93 -12.74 -11.82
CA MET A 786 23.62 -13.81 -12.76
C MET A 786 24.88 -14.57 -13.19
N GLU A 787 25.94 -13.88 -13.63
CA GLU A 787 27.16 -14.52 -14.13
C GLU A 787 27.93 -15.25 -13.01
N ARG A 788 27.91 -14.72 -11.78
CA ARG A 788 28.47 -15.40 -10.60
C ARG A 788 27.73 -16.68 -10.25
N LEU A 789 26.41 -16.72 -10.42
CA LEU A 789 25.57 -17.87 -10.02
C LEU A 789 25.39 -18.91 -11.14
N ARG A 790 25.46 -18.52 -12.41
CA ARG A 790 25.21 -19.39 -13.58
C ARG A 790 26.05 -20.68 -13.63
N PRO A 791 27.31 -20.74 -13.14
CA PRO A 791 28.06 -22.00 -13.06
C PRO A 791 27.48 -23.00 -12.06
N HIS A 792 26.68 -22.53 -11.09
CA HIS A 792 26.17 -23.31 -9.95
C HIS A 792 24.68 -23.60 -10.08
N TYR A 793 23.93 -22.67 -10.67
CA TYR A 793 22.49 -22.74 -10.85
C TYR A 793 22.08 -22.45 -12.30
N PRO A 794 21.10 -23.17 -12.87
CA PRO A 794 20.55 -22.80 -14.16
C PRO A 794 19.84 -21.44 -14.09
N VAL A 795 20.12 -20.57 -15.05
CA VAL A 795 19.39 -19.30 -15.25
C VAL A 795 18.31 -19.55 -16.28
N LEU A 796 17.05 -19.29 -15.92
CA LEU A 796 15.90 -19.74 -16.70
C LEU A 796 15.72 -18.98 -18.02
N TYR A 797 15.85 -17.65 -17.97
CA TYR A 797 15.63 -16.77 -19.12
C TYR A 797 16.77 -15.77 -19.26
N ARG A 798 17.16 -15.49 -20.50
CA ARG A 798 18.19 -14.51 -20.89
C ARG A 798 17.81 -13.91 -22.24
N GLY A 799 18.13 -12.64 -22.45
CA GLY A 799 17.97 -11.98 -23.74
C GLY A 799 18.96 -12.49 -24.80
N THR A 800 18.85 -11.94 -26.01
CA THR A 800 19.57 -12.36 -27.22
C THR A 800 21.09 -12.53 -27.03
N ASN A 801 21.73 -11.60 -26.31
CA ASN A 801 23.18 -11.62 -26.06
C ASN A 801 23.56 -12.31 -24.74
N GLY A 802 22.65 -13.10 -24.15
CA GLY A 802 22.88 -13.80 -22.88
C GLY A 802 22.83 -12.91 -21.64
N ARG A 803 22.36 -11.66 -21.78
CA ARG A 803 22.19 -10.68 -20.70
C ARG A 803 20.78 -10.74 -20.09
N VAL A 804 20.66 -10.22 -18.88
CA VAL A 804 19.36 -9.97 -18.21
C VAL A 804 19.16 -8.46 -18.04
N ALA A 805 17.94 -8.04 -17.71
CA ALA A 805 17.64 -6.65 -17.40
C ALA A 805 18.09 -6.29 -15.96
N HIS A 806 17.19 -5.86 -15.09
CA HIS A 806 17.46 -5.51 -13.70
C HIS A 806 17.25 -6.68 -12.72
N GLU A 807 16.80 -7.83 -13.20
CA GLU A 807 16.53 -9.02 -12.40
C GLU A 807 16.80 -10.32 -13.18
N CYS A 808 17.02 -11.43 -12.50
CA CYS A 808 17.16 -12.76 -13.14
C CYS A 808 16.42 -13.87 -12.38
N ILE A 809 16.07 -14.95 -13.09
CA ILE A 809 15.40 -16.12 -12.52
C ILE A 809 16.37 -17.31 -12.44
N ILE A 810 16.53 -17.81 -11.21
CA ILE A 810 17.30 -19.00 -10.89
C ILE A 810 16.35 -20.21 -10.82
N ASP A 811 16.60 -21.21 -11.68
CA ASP A 811 15.75 -22.39 -11.79
C ASP A 811 16.16 -23.50 -10.80
N ILE A 812 15.34 -23.70 -9.77
CA ILE A 812 15.57 -24.71 -8.74
C ILE A 812 14.94 -26.06 -9.11
N ARG A 813 14.03 -26.11 -10.09
CA ARG A 813 13.24 -27.32 -10.39
C ARG A 813 14.12 -28.52 -10.76
N PRO A 814 15.14 -28.40 -11.65
CA PRO A 814 16.03 -29.53 -11.93
C PRO A 814 16.83 -29.97 -10.70
N LEU A 815 17.24 -29.01 -9.86
CA LEU A 815 17.99 -29.30 -8.65
C LEU A 815 17.13 -29.98 -7.58
N LYS A 816 15.84 -29.64 -7.50
CA LYS A 816 14.87 -30.31 -6.63
C LYS A 816 14.64 -31.74 -7.06
N GLU A 817 14.52 -32.01 -8.35
CA GLU A 817 14.42 -33.38 -8.88
C GLU A 817 15.68 -34.20 -8.58
N GLU A 818 16.87 -33.57 -8.68
CA GLU A 818 18.16 -34.21 -8.45
C GLU A 818 18.46 -34.48 -6.95
N THR A 819 18.07 -33.55 -6.07
CA THR A 819 18.55 -33.54 -4.67
C THR A 819 17.44 -33.67 -3.63
N GLY A 820 16.18 -33.47 -4.01
CA GLY A 820 15.04 -33.38 -3.10
C GLY A 820 14.89 -32.03 -2.39
N ILE A 821 15.86 -31.11 -2.53
CA ILE A 821 15.85 -29.79 -1.88
C ILE A 821 15.02 -28.79 -2.69
N SER A 822 14.10 -28.10 -2.02
CA SER A 822 13.19 -27.15 -2.64
C SER A 822 13.72 -25.71 -2.62
N GLU A 823 13.06 -24.85 -3.40
CA GLU A 823 13.23 -23.41 -3.37
C GLU A 823 12.91 -22.80 -2.00
N GLU A 824 11.98 -23.40 -1.25
CA GLU A 824 11.64 -22.98 0.12
C GLU A 824 12.78 -23.30 1.09
N ASP A 825 13.42 -24.46 0.96
CA ASP A 825 14.59 -24.83 1.78
C ASP A 825 15.74 -23.84 1.58
N ILE A 826 16.00 -23.43 0.34
CA ILE A 826 17.00 -22.40 0.01
C ILE A 826 16.59 -21.06 0.63
N ALA A 827 15.33 -20.65 0.48
CA ALA A 827 14.82 -19.40 1.03
C ALA A 827 14.98 -19.34 2.56
N LYS A 828 14.69 -20.43 3.27
CA LYS A 828 14.89 -20.51 4.73
C LYS A 828 16.36 -20.56 5.09
N ARG A 829 17.18 -21.27 4.32
CA ARG A 829 18.62 -21.37 4.58
C ARG A 829 19.33 -20.03 4.41
N LEU A 830 18.93 -19.19 3.47
CA LEU A 830 19.46 -17.83 3.29
C LEU A 830 19.35 -16.98 4.56
N MET A 831 18.34 -17.21 5.41
CA MET A 831 18.20 -16.53 6.70
C MET A 831 19.39 -16.79 7.62
N ASP A 832 19.93 -18.02 7.61
CA ASP A 832 21.09 -18.38 8.40
C ASP A 832 22.37 -17.68 7.91
N TYR A 833 22.43 -17.37 6.61
CA TYR A 833 23.48 -16.57 5.98
C TYR A 833 23.28 -15.05 6.15
N GLY A 834 22.17 -14.62 6.77
CA GLY A 834 21.88 -13.21 7.02
C GLY A 834 21.22 -12.50 5.85
N PHE A 835 20.40 -13.20 5.06
CA PHE A 835 19.65 -12.61 3.94
C PHE A 835 18.15 -12.90 4.06
N HIS A 836 17.34 -11.93 3.62
CA HIS A 836 15.98 -12.22 3.19
C HIS A 836 16.02 -12.95 1.84
N ALA A 837 15.13 -13.92 1.63
CA ALA A 837 15.07 -14.64 0.36
C ALA A 837 14.65 -13.73 -0.82
N PRO A 838 15.11 -14.02 -2.05
CA PRO A 838 14.54 -13.45 -3.27
C PRO A 838 13.05 -13.80 -3.44
N THR A 839 12.42 -13.26 -4.48
CA THR A 839 11.01 -13.56 -4.79
C THR A 839 10.87 -15.03 -5.15
N MET A 840 9.97 -15.73 -4.47
CA MET A 840 9.86 -17.19 -4.54
C MET A 840 8.65 -17.63 -5.37
N SER A 841 8.85 -18.59 -6.27
CA SER A 841 7.78 -19.27 -7.02
C SER A 841 6.88 -18.35 -7.86
N PHE A 842 7.38 -17.18 -8.23
CA PHE A 842 6.76 -16.24 -9.16
C PHE A 842 7.85 -15.58 -10.03
N PRO A 843 7.63 -15.37 -11.34
CA PRO A 843 6.46 -15.76 -12.13
C PRO A 843 6.38 -17.27 -12.45
N VAL A 844 7.46 -18.02 -12.19
CA VAL A 844 7.52 -19.47 -12.43
C VAL A 844 7.54 -20.21 -11.09
N ALA A 845 6.66 -21.19 -10.93
CA ALA A 845 6.62 -22.00 -9.71
C ALA A 845 7.91 -22.83 -9.56
N GLY A 846 8.47 -22.87 -8.34
CA GLY A 846 9.70 -23.63 -8.06
C GLY A 846 11.00 -22.90 -8.42
N THR A 847 10.98 -21.59 -8.61
CA THR A 847 12.16 -20.77 -8.94
C THR A 847 12.37 -19.64 -7.92
N LEU A 848 13.54 -18.99 -7.99
CA LEU A 848 13.85 -17.77 -7.25
C LEU A 848 14.15 -16.62 -8.22
N MET A 849 13.52 -15.47 -8.04
CA MET A 849 13.73 -14.27 -8.86
C MET A 849 14.46 -13.20 -8.05
N VAL A 850 15.64 -12.80 -8.55
CA VAL A 850 16.65 -12.02 -7.84
C VAL A 850 16.80 -10.65 -8.49
N GLU A 851 16.53 -9.58 -7.73
CA GLU A 851 16.70 -8.19 -8.14
C GLU A 851 17.56 -7.46 -7.10
N PRO A 852 18.84 -7.16 -7.38
CA PRO A 852 19.74 -6.52 -6.42
C PRO A 852 19.57 -4.99 -6.31
N THR A 853 19.00 -4.34 -7.33
CA THR A 853 18.97 -2.88 -7.50
C THR A 853 20.36 -2.24 -7.63
N GLU A 854 20.39 -0.94 -7.89
CA GLU A 854 21.59 -0.12 -8.01
C GLU A 854 22.22 0.27 -6.66
N SER A 855 21.48 0.15 -5.55
CA SER A 855 21.88 0.69 -4.25
C SER A 855 22.81 -0.22 -3.45
N GLU A 856 22.89 -1.50 -3.82
CA GLU A 856 23.73 -2.49 -3.14
C GLU A 856 25.14 -2.50 -3.70
N ASP A 857 26.14 -2.45 -2.82
CA ASP A 857 27.54 -2.43 -3.20
C ASP A 857 28.07 -3.83 -3.59
N LEU A 858 29.28 -3.86 -4.15
CA LEU A 858 29.87 -5.12 -4.62
C LEU A 858 30.10 -6.14 -3.49
N GLU A 859 30.41 -5.69 -2.28
CA GLU A 859 30.64 -6.60 -1.15
C GLU A 859 29.35 -7.33 -0.76
N GLU A 860 28.22 -6.63 -0.72
CA GLU A 860 26.93 -7.24 -0.40
C GLU A 860 26.44 -8.18 -1.52
N LEU A 861 26.67 -7.83 -2.79
CA LEU A 861 26.40 -8.72 -3.93
C LEU A 861 27.25 -10.00 -3.86
N ASP A 862 28.53 -9.87 -3.52
CA ASP A 862 29.45 -10.99 -3.35
C ASP A 862 29.00 -11.90 -2.21
N ARG A 863 28.64 -11.33 -1.06
CA ARG A 863 28.11 -12.07 0.09
C ARG A 863 26.88 -12.89 -0.27
N PHE A 864 25.94 -12.31 -1.02
CA PHE A 864 24.76 -13.03 -1.47
C PHE A 864 25.12 -14.17 -2.43
N CYS A 865 26.00 -13.90 -3.40
CA CYS A 865 26.45 -14.91 -4.35
C CYS A 865 27.18 -16.07 -3.64
N GLU A 866 28.06 -15.76 -2.68
CA GLU A 866 28.77 -16.75 -1.88
C GLU A 866 27.82 -17.58 -1.01
N ALA A 867 26.79 -16.97 -0.43
CA ALA A 867 25.76 -17.69 0.32
C ALA A 867 25.01 -18.69 -0.57
N MET A 868 24.59 -18.26 -1.76
CA MET A 868 23.95 -19.15 -2.74
C MET A 868 24.91 -20.27 -3.20
N ILE A 869 26.17 -19.95 -3.50
CA ILE A 869 27.16 -20.96 -3.90
C ILE A 869 27.39 -21.99 -2.78
N ALA A 870 27.52 -21.55 -1.52
CA ALA A 870 27.66 -22.45 -0.38
C ALA A 870 26.41 -23.33 -0.19
N ILE A 871 25.21 -22.77 -0.38
CA ILE A 871 23.96 -23.54 -0.38
C ILE A 871 23.96 -24.60 -1.49
N ARG A 872 24.49 -24.31 -2.69
CA ARG A 872 24.64 -25.31 -3.76
C ARG A 872 25.55 -26.46 -3.36
N GLU A 873 26.61 -26.19 -2.62
CA GLU A 873 27.51 -27.20 -2.05
C GLU A 873 26.80 -28.04 -0.97
N GLU A 874 26.00 -27.41 -0.11
CA GLU A 874 25.15 -28.10 0.87
C GLU A 874 24.17 -29.07 0.18
N MET A 875 23.53 -28.67 -0.91
CA MET A 875 22.65 -29.55 -1.72
C MET A 875 23.42 -30.75 -2.30
N THR A 876 24.70 -30.55 -2.68
CA THR A 876 25.54 -31.62 -3.20
C THR A 876 25.86 -32.67 -2.14
N LYS A 877 26.07 -32.26 -0.88
CA LYS A 877 26.25 -33.19 0.25
C LYS A 877 25.00 -34.03 0.51
N VAL A 878 23.80 -33.46 0.37
CA VAL A 878 22.54 -34.21 0.44
C VAL A 878 22.45 -35.21 -0.70
N LYS A 879 22.70 -34.79 -1.95
CA LYS A 879 22.71 -35.66 -3.13
C LYS A 879 23.66 -36.85 -3.00
N ASN A 880 24.86 -36.62 -2.45
CA ASN A 880 25.88 -37.64 -2.26
C ASN A 880 25.59 -38.58 -1.08
N GLY A 881 24.55 -38.32 -0.29
CA GLY A 881 24.19 -39.10 0.90
C GLY A 881 25.08 -38.84 2.10
N GLU A 882 25.90 -37.78 2.09
CA GLU A 882 26.70 -37.35 3.24
C GLU A 882 25.79 -36.82 4.37
N TRP A 883 24.70 -36.15 3.99
CA TRP A 883 23.61 -35.80 4.90
C TRP A 883 22.29 -36.46 4.47
N PRO A 884 21.49 -36.96 5.42
CA PRO A 884 20.13 -37.41 5.13
C PRO A 884 19.27 -36.29 4.54
N LEU A 885 18.40 -36.65 3.57
CA LEU A 885 17.46 -35.72 2.94
C LEU A 885 16.54 -35.04 3.96
N GLU A 886 16.09 -35.78 4.97
CA GLU A 886 15.18 -35.29 6.02
C GLU A 886 15.91 -34.63 7.21
N ASN A 887 17.25 -34.66 7.26
CA ASN A 887 18.02 -34.06 8.36
C ASN A 887 19.35 -33.47 7.89
N ASN A 888 19.32 -32.23 7.43
CA ASN A 888 20.46 -31.45 6.96
C ASN A 888 20.24 -29.95 7.24
N PRO A 889 21.24 -29.07 7.03
CA PRO A 889 21.07 -27.64 7.32
C PRO A 889 19.94 -26.97 6.54
N LEU A 890 19.67 -27.40 5.30
CA LEU A 890 18.68 -26.78 4.40
C LEU A 890 17.25 -27.03 4.89
N VAL A 891 16.90 -28.28 5.19
CA VAL A 891 15.54 -28.66 5.63
C VAL A 891 15.25 -28.24 7.08
N ASN A 892 16.28 -28.12 7.91
CA ASN A 892 16.16 -27.65 9.29
C ASN A 892 16.25 -26.12 9.43
N ALA A 893 16.54 -25.40 8.34
CA ALA A 893 16.58 -23.95 8.38
C ALA A 893 15.16 -23.34 8.53
N PRO A 894 15.04 -22.19 9.20
CA PRO A 894 16.12 -21.42 9.82
C PRO A 894 16.50 -21.91 11.23
N HIS A 895 17.71 -21.58 11.65
CA HIS A 895 18.27 -21.89 12.97
C HIS A 895 18.13 -20.70 13.92
N THR A 896 17.42 -20.91 15.03
CA THR A 896 17.16 -19.84 16.01
C THR A 896 18.28 -19.75 17.06
N GLN A 897 18.30 -18.64 17.82
CA GLN A 897 19.17 -18.54 19.00
C GLN A 897 18.87 -19.64 20.03
N VAL A 898 17.61 -20.07 20.12
CA VAL A 898 17.18 -21.18 20.99
C VAL A 898 17.82 -22.48 20.55
N ASP A 899 17.84 -22.79 19.25
CA ASP A 899 18.52 -23.98 18.74
C ASP A 899 20.01 -24.01 19.10
N LEU A 900 20.72 -22.88 18.97
CA LEU A 900 22.13 -22.79 19.35
C LEU A 900 22.36 -23.13 20.84
N SER A 901 21.41 -22.74 21.70
CA SER A 901 21.50 -22.86 23.15
C SER A 901 21.14 -24.26 23.70
N LYS A 902 20.54 -25.15 22.89
CA LYS A 902 20.18 -26.50 23.32
C LYS A 902 21.41 -27.27 23.81
N ASP A 903 21.25 -28.08 24.84
CA ASP A 903 22.35 -28.93 25.35
C ASP A 903 22.71 -30.02 24.32
N GLU A 904 21.69 -30.70 23.79
CA GLU A 904 21.83 -31.75 22.79
C GLU A 904 21.73 -31.17 21.36
N TRP A 905 22.51 -31.74 20.43
CA TRP A 905 22.50 -31.37 19.01
C TRP A 905 22.47 -32.62 18.15
N ASP A 906 21.26 -33.17 17.97
CA ASP A 906 21.03 -34.39 17.19
C ASP A 906 20.89 -34.09 15.67
N ARG A 907 21.95 -33.52 15.11
CA ARG A 907 22.02 -33.10 13.71
C ARG A 907 23.37 -33.52 13.12
N PRO A 908 23.44 -34.02 11.87
CA PRO A 908 24.67 -34.54 11.26
C PRO A 908 25.64 -33.45 10.77
N TYR A 909 25.50 -32.23 11.28
CA TYR A 909 26.29 -31.05 10.97
C TYR A 909 26.53 -30.25 12.26
N SER A 910 27.55 -29.39 12.30
CA SER A 910 27.86 -28.64 13.52
C SER A 910 26.90 -27.47 13.75
N ARG A 911 26.79 -27.02 15.01
CA ARG A 911 26.11 -25.75 15.36
C ARG A 911 26.68 -24.56 14.60
N GLU A 912 28.01 -24.55 14.43
CA GLU A 912 28.69 -23.50 13.68
C GLU A 912 28.22 -23.47 12.23
N LEU A 913 28.10 -24.61 11.56
CA LEU A 913 27.57 -24.66 10.20
C LEU A 913 26.09 -24.26 10.14
N GLY A 914 25.29 -24.67 11.12
CA GLY A 914 23.88 -24.29 11.20
C GLY A 914 23.69 -22.78 11.38
N CYS A 915 24.33 -22.20 12.38
CA CYS A 915 24.05 -20.84 12.84
C CYS A 915 25.02 -19.76 12.31
N PHE A 916 26.24 -20.12 11.93
CA PHE A 916 27.29 -19.18 11.50
C PHE A 916 28.00 -19.67 10.22
N PRO A 917 27.26 -19.89 9.13
CA PRO A 917 27.80 -20.55 7.94
C PRO A 917 28.83 -19.71 7.17
N SER A 918 28.93 -18.40 7.43
CA SER A 918 29.85 -17.49 6.73
C SER A 918 30.67 -16.61 7.69
N PRO A 919 31.84 -16.08 7.28
CA PRO A 919 32.60 -15.11 8.06
C PRO A 919 31.77 -13.86 8.45
N ALA A 920 30.91 -13.38 7.54
CA ALA A 920 30.03 -12.25 7.78
C ALA A 920 29.10 -12.50 8.98
N THR A 921 28.45 -13.67 9.03
CA THR A 921 27.56 -14.04 10.14
C THR A 921 28.28 -14.21 11.48
N LYS A 922 29.59 -14.51 11.48
CA LYS A 922 30.41 -14.54 12.71
C LYS A 922 30.77 -13.14 13.20
N SER A 923 30.94 -12.19 12.29
CA SER A 923 31.21 -10.79 12.61
C SER A 923 29.95 -10.10 13.13
N TRP A 924 28.82 -10.31 12.45
CA TRP A 924 27.55 -9.73 12.81
C TRP A 924 26.39 -10.67 12.41
N LYS A 925 25.55 -11.04 13.39
CA LYS A 925 24.49 -12.04 13.21
C LYS A 925 23.12 -11.44 13.41
N TYR A 926 22.28 -11.53 12.39
CA TYR A 926 20.84 -11.46 12.55
C TYR A 926 20.28 -12.83 12.91
N TRP A 927 19.35 -12.89 13.87
CA TRP A 927 18.75 -14.15 14.33
C TRP A 927 17.32 -14.30 13.84
N PRO A 928 16.99 -15.37 13.09
CA PRO A 928 15.61 -15.81 12.92
C PRO A 928 14.96 -16.04 14.28
N THR A 929 13.74 -15.54 14.44
CA THR A 929 13.10 -15.46 15.78
C THR A 929 12.25 -16.67 16.12
N VAL A 930 11.83 -17.40 15.10
CA VAL A 930 11.12 -18.68 15.18
C VAL A 930 11.72 -19.64 14.17
N ASN A 931 11.54 -20.95 14.39
CA ASN A 931 11.89 -21.94 13.38
C ASN A 931 10.90 -21.89 12.20
N ARG A 932 11.07 -22.78 11.22
CA ARG A 932 10.25 -22.80 10.00
C ARG A 932 8.77 -22.87 10.35
N VAL A 933 7.97 -21.96 9.80
CA VAL A 933 6.54 -21.86 10.13
C VAL A 933 5.72 -22.89 9.34
N ASP A 934 4.80 -23.59 10.02
CA ASP A 934 3.85 -24.50 9.37
C ASP A 934 2.71 -23.72 8.74
N ASN A 935 2.74 -23.58 7.41
CA ASN A 935 1.70 -22.90 6.65
C ASN A 935 0.36 -23.67 6.69
N VAL A 936 0.39 -25.00 6.61
CA VAL A 936 -0.83 -25.83 6.48
C VAL A 936 -1.58 -25.89 7.80
N TYR A 937 -0.87 -25.98 8.93
CA TYR A 937 -1.47 -25.94 10.26
C TYR A 937 -2.26 -24.66 10.49
N GLY A 938 -1.67 -23.49 10.20
CA GLY A 938 -2.33 -22.20 10.41
C GLY A 938 -3.59 -22.01 9.57
N ASP A 939 -3.60 -22.47 8.32
CA ASP A 939 -4.81 -22.40 7.46
C ASP A 939 -5.91 -23.37 7.90
N ARG A 940 -5.57 -24.49 8.55
CA ARG A 940 -6.54 -25.42 9.15
C ARG A 940 -7.07 -24.93 10.51
N ASN A 941 -6.23 -24.24 11.29
CA ASN A 941 -6.53 -23.73 12.63
C ASN A 941 -6.52 -22.20 12.62
N LEU A 942 -7.40 -21.61 11.80
CA LEU A 942 -7.39 -20.18 11.55
C LEU A 942 -7.74 -19.38 12.82
N ILE A 943 -6.73 -18.72 13.39
CA ILE A 943 -6.86 -17.77 14.49
C ILE A 943 -6.26 -16.44 14.02
N CYS A 944 -7.10 -15.42 13.85
CA CYS A 944 -6.72 -14.10 13.35
C CYS A 944 -6.77 -13.00 14.43
N SER A 945 -6.80 -13.41 15.69
CA SER A 945 -6.83 -12.59 16.91
C SER A 945 -5.55 -12.75 17.70
N CYS A 946 -5.28 -11.80 18.61
CA CYS A 946 -4.21 -11.99 19.59
C CYS A 946 -4.49 -13.28 20.40
N PRO A 947 -3.55 -14.21 20.49
CA PRO A 947 -3.75 -15.49 21.19
C PRO A 947 -3.83 -15.26 22.71
N SER A 948 -4.59 -16.11 23.43
CA SER A 948 -4.69 -16.05 24.91
C SER A 948 -3.32 -16.08 25.58
N ILE A 949 -3.22 -15.46 26.77
CA ILE A 949 -2.02 -15.49 27.63
C ILE A 949 -1.65 -16.93 28.00
N ASP A 950 -2.64 -17.81 28.16
CA ASP A 950 -2.41 -19.22 28.48
C ASP A 950 -1.49 -19.90 27.43
N ASN A 951 -1.44 -19.38 26.20
CA ASN A 951 -0.53 -19.84 25.13
C ASN A 951 0.87 -19.19 25.17
N TYR A 952 1.20 -18.44 26.22
CA TYR A 952 2.50 -17.83 26.52
C TYR A 952 3.06 -18.27 27.88
N GLU A 953 2.30 -19.05 28.68
CA GLU A 953 2.69 -19.52 30.02
C GLU A 953 3.36 -20.91 30.03
N ASP A 954 3.60 -21.52 28.87
CA ASP A 954 4.31 -22.81 28.73
C ASP A 954 5.81 -22.65 28.42
#